data_AF-A0A1V2R3S9-F1
#
_entry.id   AF-A0A1V2R3S9-F1
#
_cell.length_a   1.000
_cell.length_b   1.000
_cell.length_c   1.000
_cell.angle_alpha   90.00
_cell.angle_beta   90.00
_cell.angle_gamma   90.00
#
_symmetry.space_group_name_H-M   'P 1'
#
loop_
_entity.id
_entity.type
_entity.pdbx_description
1 polymer ?
#
loop_
_entity_poly.entity_id
_entity_poly.type
_entity_poly.pdbx_seq_one_letter_code
_entity_poly.pdbx_strand_id
1 'polypeptide(L)'
;MLVTEIRKDIDTRTPPTRILEVACGTGRITTAIYEGLAKPLNIQLTATDLSKIAIDMAQRVVSDEMRRDVTFMADVDMADMPFADNSFDIIVCGFGLMFPPDKVRIAREFKRVLRSGGKIYGTVFHYNELFDLARSESQKYFGIPSAIMDAALSLSDHSPITRAFSLEGLCQNNDESVTLYPMSFQLSDDDTREFLFNACILLEEFNQCDSVMREQHLDTMLRAFNAQVPDRHYQVEAWLIRGQVDKKGNTSVKKAPGPEFAALAAFYQLTPEAFRKRKTLPPLLQNSQPLQQYLAMKQAFLSEYPTYPEAKVEALRARNFSRMDSRKVTYLDHVGGTLAPLCLIEGNYKMLRSTILGNPHSGSRTSEEIYEQARQAIYHFFNCSPDEYEIIFTANASSAIRLVAESFPFENGTEVLLAKDNHTSVHSIREYAKSKGAQVKYIPLDQLLQIPDSSMRRALDNLSPRHPHLLAYPAQSNATGIRHSLKWVNAAQEKGAMVLLDAAAFVPQSRLDYSQHKPDFMTISFYKMFGYPTGAGCLIARRSSLDKLVPHSFAGGAVCYYSGPWSPTERLLYRDDGRRFEIGTPNYASFHAIALGFQFLSELGLEEVERRSSALARWLELKLSELRHSTKLATPLCQVYGLSVKNKGATVMLNFFDCNNTIFSHALIRQALENVGIIVRNGCFCNLGTVQQATYTTAGAEHCELDKYEKILDCKTFDDKILSKGHCGAIRVSLGLGSNFRDVYCFYLFAKGFLNTEAESFEVAMSSSTFPAFISTSLE
;
A
#
# COMPACT_ATOMS: atom_id res chain seq x y z
N MET A 1 11.63 14.67 -35.81
CA MET A 1 11.53 13.21 -36.06
C MET A 1 10.08 12.75 -36.26
N LEU A 2 9.23 12.74 -35.23
CA LEU A 2 7.83 12.26 -35.30
C LEU A 2 7.06 12.80 -36.51
N VAL A 3 7.05 14.12 -36.70
CA VAL A 3 6.44 14.81 -37.84
C VAL A 3 6.90 14.24 -39.19
N THR A 4 8.20 13.98 -39.34
CA THR A 4 8.80 13.46 -40.56
C THR A 4 8.30 12.05 -40.85
N GLU A 5 8.20 11.20 -39.82
CA GLU A 5 7.73 9.82 -39.95
C GLU A 5 6.23 9.75 -40.25
N ILE A 6 5.42 10.56 -39.56
CA ILE A 6 3.98 10.67 -39.85
C ILE A 6 3.77 11.14 -41.29
N ARG A 7 4.55 12.11 -41.77
CA ARG A 7 4.41 12.64 -43.14
C ARG A 7 4.69 11.60 -44.21
N LYS A 8 5.62 10.67 -44.00
CA LYS A 8 5.91 9.56 -44.94
C LYS A 8 4.71 8.64 -45.13
N ASP A 9 3.86 8.55 -44.11
CA ASP A 9 2.77 7.61 -44.00
C ASP A 9 1.40 8.18 -44.36
N ILE A 10 1.31 9.49 -44.64
CA ILE A 10 0.10 10.18 -45.09
C ILE A 10 -0.14 9.86 -46.57
N ASP A 11 -1.26 9.20 -46.88
CA ASP A 11 -1.73 9.06 -48.27
C ASP A 11 -2.36 10.38 -48.73
N THR A 12 -1.74 11.04 -49.69
CA THR A 12 -2.20 12.33 -50.23
C THR A 12 -3.54 12.23 -50.95
N ARG A 13 -4.00 11.02 -51.30
CA ARG A 13 -5.32 10.78 -51.91
C ARG A 13 -6.45 10.74 -50.88
N THR A 14 -6.13 10.42 -49.62
CA THR A 14 -7.07 10.40 -48.49
C THR A 14 -6.38 11.04 -47.28
N PRO A 15 -6.20 12.38 -47.28
CA PRO A 15 -5.47 13.05 -46.23
C PRO A 15 -6.22 12.89 -44.89
N PRO A 16 -5.48 12.74 -43.77
CA PRO A 16 -6.09 12.75 -42.45
C PRO A 16 -6.75 14.11 -42.21
N THR A 17 -7.84 14.09 -41.45
CA THR A 17 -8.63 15.27 -41.10
C THR A 17 -8.46 15.66 -39.64
N ARG A 18 -8.14 14.69 -38.76
CA ARG A 18 -8.05 14.89 -37.32
C ARG A 18 -6.87 14.13 -36.71
N ILE A 19 -6.01 14.86 -35.99
CA ILE A 19 -4.94 14.32 -35.15
C ILE A 19 -5.31 14.53 -33.67
N LEU A 20 -5.13 13.48 -32.87
CA LEU A 20 -5.15 13.55 -31.42
C LEU A 20 -3.73 13.41 -30.89
N GLU A 21 -3.22 14.43 -30.22
CA GLU A 21 -2.02 14.30 -29.38
C GLU A 21 -2.45 13.99 -27.94
N VAL A 22 -1.82 12.96 -27.36
CA VAL A 22 -2.11 12.49 -26.00
C VAL A 22 -0.83 12.59 -25.17
N ALA A 23 -0.96 13.11 -23.94
CA ALA A 23 0.14 13.50 -23.06
C ALA A 23 1.04 14.56 -23.71
N CYS A 24 0.45 15.71 -24.09
CA CYS A 24 1.16 16.77 -24.80
C CYS A 24 2.19 17.53 -23.95
N GLY A 25 2.17 17.38 -22.62
CA GLY A 25 3.12 18.00 -21.71
C GLY A 25 3.15 19.52 -21.86
N THR A 26 4.35 20.09 -22.02
CA THR A 26 4.56 21.54 -22.16
C THR A 26 4.30 22.09 -23.57
N GLY A 27 3.72 21.30 -24.49
CA GLY A 27 3.34 21.75 -25.84
C GLY A 27 4.49 21.84 -26.85
N ARG A 28 5.69 21.36 -26.51
CA ARG A 28 6.83 21.33 -27.46
C ARG A 28 6.55 20.41 -28.66
N ILE A 29 5.98 19.24 -28.43
CA ILE A 29 5.63 18.29 -29.51
C ILE A 29 4.42 18.81 -30.29
N THR A 30 3.42 19.36 -29.58
CA THR A 30 2.26 20.06 -30.18
C THR A 30 2.68 21.10 -31.21
N THR A 31 3.66 21.94 -30.86
CA THR A 31 4.19 22.98 -31.77
C THR A 31 4.74 22.35 -33.06
N ALA A 32 5.56 21.30 -32.94
CA ALA A 32 6.11 20.62 -34.10
C ALA A 32 5.03 19.95 -34.96
N ILE A 33 4.03 19.31 -34.36
CA ILE A 33 2.89 18.70 -35.08
C ILE A 33 2.07 19.77 -35.80
N TYR A 34 1.79 20.89 -35.13
CA TYR A 34 0.99 21.96 -35.72
C TYR A 34 1.69 22.59 -36.94
N GLU A 35 2.94 23.05 -36.78
CA GLU A 35 3.69 23.69 -37.85
C GLU A 35 4.04 22.73 -38.98
N GLY A 36 4.33 21.47 -38.62
CA GLY A 36 4.78 20.45 -39.57
C GLY A 36 3.66 19.69 -40.27
N LEU A 37 2.47 19.56 -39.68
CA LEU A 37 1.40 18.71 -40.24
C LEU A 37 0.06 19.44 -40.25
N ALA A 38 -0.38 19.93 -39.10
CA ALA A 38 -1.75 20.42 -38.95
C ALA A 38 -2.02 21.64 -39.83
N LYS A 39 -1.16 22.66 -39.74
CA LYS A 39 -1.28 23.90 -40.50
C LYS A 39 -1.08 23.69 -42.02
N PRO A 40 -0.01 23.02 -42.51
CA PRO A 40 0.20 22.86 -43.95
C PRO A 40 -0.85 21.99 -44.65
N LEU A 41 -1.45 21.04 -43.94
CA LEU A 41 -2.41 20.07 -44.49
C LEU A 41 -3.87 20.35 -44.06
N ASN A 42 -4.12 21.44 -43.34
CA ASN A 42 -5.43 21.83 -42.82
C ASN A 42 -6.11 20.71 -41.98
N ILE A 43 -5.34 20.09 -41.08
CA ILE A 43 -5.77 19.02 -40.18
C ILE A 43 -6.16 19.63 -38.84
N GLN A 44 -7.27 19.20 -38.25
CA GLN A 44 -7.64 19.61 -36.90
C GLN A 44 -6.76 18.89 -35.86
N LEU A 45 -6.04 19.66 -35.03
CA LEU A 45 -5.23 19.12 -33.94
C LEU A 45 -5.95 19.29 -32.60
N THR A 46 -6.11 18.19 -31.88
CA THR A 46 -6.54 18.19 -30.48
C THR A 46 -5.37 17.73 -29.62
N ALA A 47 -4.92 18.55 -28.68
CA ALA A 47 -3.85 18.24 -27.76
C ALA A 47 -4.42 18.01 -26.35
N THR A 48 -4.12 16.85 -25.77
CA THR A 48 -4.69 16.43 -24.50
C THR A 48 -3.61 16.05 -23.51
N ASP A 49 -3.88 16.34 -22.25
CA ASP A 49 -3.03 15.90 -21.14
C ASP A 49 -3.91 15.57 -19.94
N LEU A 50 -3.44 14.65 -19.09
CA LEU A 50 -4.10 14.38 -17.82
C LEU A 50 -3.92 15.58 -16.87
N SER A 51 -2.80 16.30 -16.98
CA SER A 51 -2.46 17.41 -16.09
C SER A 51 -2.93 18.76 -16.62
N LYS A 52 -3.81 19.42 -15.85
CA LYS A 52 -4.16 20.82 -16.09
C LYS A 52 -2.95 21.76 -16.10
N ILE A 53 -1.96 21.51 -15.24
CA ILE A 53 -0.74 22.34 -15.19
C ILE A 53 0.04 22.21 -16.50
N ALA A 54 0.12 21.01 -17.07
CA ALA A 54 0.79 20.78 -18.35
C ALA A 54 0.08 21.57 -19.47
N ILE A 55 -1.25 21.52 -19.53
CA ILE A 55 -2.03 22.30 -20.49
C ILE A 55 -1.84 23.81 -20.29
N ASP A 56 -1.89 24.31 -19.06
CA ASP A 56 -1.69 25.72 -18.76
C ASP A 56 -0.25 26.17 -19.17
N MET A 57 0.75 25.30 -19.01
CA MET A 57 2.12 25.53 -19.49
C MET A 57 2.19 25.51 -21.02
N ALA A 58 1.60 24.51 -21.67
CA ALA A 58 1.55 24.40 -23.13
C ALA A 58 0.95 25.66 -23.75
N GLN A 59 -0.18 26.12 -23.21
CA GLN A 59 -0.81 27.36 -23.65
C GLN A 59 0.10 28.57 -23.50
N ARG A 60 0.93 28.66 -22.46
CA ARG A 60 1.90 29.77 -22.32
C ARG A 60 3.03 29.71 -23.35
N VAL A 61 3.47 28.51 -23.72
CA VAL A 61 4.58 28.28 -24.66
C VAL A 61 4.15 28.44 -26.12
N VAL A 62 2.94 28.03 -26.48
CA VAL A 62 2.45 28.10 -27.87
C VAL A 62 2.07 29.53 -28.29
N SER A 63 2.19 29.81 -29.59
CA SER A 63 1.81 31.09 -30.21
C SER A 63 0.31 31.37 -30.11
N ASP A 64 -0.06 32.65 -30.20
CA ASP A 64 -1.48 33.07 -30.18
C ASP A 64 -2.31 32.46 -31.32
N GLU A 65 -1.68 32.17 -32.45
CA GLU A 65 -2.32 31.46 -33.57
C GLU A 65 -2.64 30.02 -33.17
N MET A 66 -1.66 29.30 -32.63
CA MET A 66 -1.85 27.93 -32.16
C MET A 66 -2.91 27.81 -31.06
N ARG A 67 -2.98 28.78 -30.13
CA ARG A 67 -4.02 28.79 -29.08
C ARG A 67 -5.44 28.84 -29.64
N ARG A 68 -5.63 29.40 -30.84
CA ARG A 68 -6.94 29.48 -31.50
C ARG A 68 -7.22 28.23 -32.34
N ASP A 69 -6.20 27.70 -32.99
CA ASP A 69 -6.36 26.63 -33.98
C ASP A 69 -6.26 25.23 -33.38
N VAL A 70 -5.61 25.07 -32.23
CA VAL A 70 -5.44 23.79 -31.52
C VAL A 70 -6.42 23.70 -30.36
N THR A 71 -7.18 22.61 -30.30
CA THR A 71 -8.05 22.32 -29.15
C THR A 71 -7.21 21.72 -28.03
N PHE A 72 -7.03 22.45 -26.92
CA PHE A 72 -6.38 21.93 -25.72
C PHE A 72 -7.41 21.41 -24.71
N MET A 73 -7.21 20.19 -24.20
CA MET A 73 -8.06 19.59 -23.15
C MET A 73 -7.21 19.02 -22.01
N ALA A 74 -7.54 19.42 -20.78
CA ALA A 74 -6.99 18.83 -19.57
C ALA A 74 -7.86 17.66 -19.09
N ASP A 75 -7.38 16.93 -18.07
CA ASP A 75 -8.11 15.87 -17.37
C ASP A 75 -8.54 14.72 -18.30
N VAL A 76 -7.75 14.46 -19.34
CA VAL A 76 -7.98 13.35 -20.28
C VAL A 76 -7.07 12.18 -19.93
N ASP A 77 -7.64 11.11 -19.38
CA ASP A 77 -6.95 9.83 -19.20
C ASP A 77 -6.89 9.09 -20.55
N MET A 78 -5.67 8.72 -20.99
CA MET A 78 -5.47 8.01 -22.25
C MET A 78 -6.04 6.58 -22.25
N ALA A 79 -6.41 6.05 -21.07
CA ALA A 79 -7.09 4.77 -20.89
C ALA A 79 -8.63 4.89 -20.80
N ASP A 80 -9.17 6.13 -20.79
CA ASP A 80 -10.62 6.43 -20.73
C ASP A 80 -10.88 7.84 -21.31
N MET A 81 -10.87 7.95 -22.64
CA MET A 81 -10.92 9.24 -23.33
C MET A 81 -12.37 9.68 -23.62
N PRO A 82 -12.70 10.97 -23.43
CA PRO A 82 -14.07 11.50 -23.60
C PRO A 82 -14.46 11.73 -25.07
N PHE A 83 -13.95 10.90 -25.98
CA PHE A 83 -14.20 10.99 -27.42
C PHE A 83 -15.11 9.86 -27.88
N ALA A 84 -15.94 10.13 -28.90
CA ALA A 84 -16.73 9.09 -29.54
C ALA A 84 -15.84 8.10 -30.30
N ASP A 85 -16.35 6.89 -30.51
CA ASP A 85 -15.67 5.87 -31.32
C ASP A 85 -15.34 6.41 -32.72
N ASN A 86 -14.22 6.00 -33.31
CA ASN A 86 -13.84 6.36 -34.68
C ASN A 86 -13.76 7.89 -34.95
N SER A 87 -13.31 8.68 -33.95
CA SER A 87 -13.22 10.15 -34.04
C SER A 87 -11.95 10.68 -34.70
N PHE A 88 -10.85 9.92 -34.70
CA PHE A 88 -9.54 10.40 -35.13
C PHE A 88 -8.90 9.51 -36.20
N ASP A 89 -8.08 10.14 -37.06
CA ASP A 89 -7.32 9.44 -38.10
C ASP A 89 -5.94 9.02 -37.59
N ILE A 90 -5.33 9.86 -36.74
CA ILE A 90 -3.99 9.67 -36.19
C ILE A 90 -4.01 10.00 -34.71
N ILE A 91 -3.39 9.14 -33.90
CA ILE A 91 -2.98 9.45 -32.53
C ILE A 91 -1.46 9.65 -32.51
N VAL A 92 -0.99 10.65 -31.78
CA VAL A 92 0.43 10.86 -31.46
C VAL A 92 0.61 10.89 -29.95
N CYS A 93 1.54 10.12 -29.41
CA CYS A 93 1.87 10.12 -27.99
C CYS A 93 3.39 10.19 -27.80
N GLY A 94 3.91 11.40 -27.59
CA GLY A 94 5.34 11.62 -27.47
C GLY A 94 5.82 11.46 -26.03
N PHE A 95 6.57 10.39 -25.75
CA PHE A 95 7.10 10.10 -24.41
C PHE A 95 6.03 10.03 -23.29
N GLY A 96 4.76 9.82 -23.64
CA GLY A 96 3.66 9.69 -22.68
C GLY A 96 3.30 8.23 -22.36
N LEU A 97 3.44 7.33 -23.34
CA LEU A 97 3.06 5.91 -23.22
C LEU A 97 3.83 5.16 -22.12
N MET A 98 4.94 5.71 -21.64
CA MET A 98 5.75 5.07 -20.62
C MET A 98 5.15 5.17 -19.21
N PHE A 99 4.39 6.23 -18.91
CA PHE A 99 3.88 6.47 -17.56
C PHE A 99 2.72 5.56 -17.12
N PRO A 100 1.65 5.37 -17.92
CA PRO A 100 0.47 4.66 -17.44
C PRO A 100 0.71 3.13 -17.46
N PRO A 101 0.33 2.38 -16.41
CA PRO A 101 0.74 0.99 -16.26
C PRO A 101 0.00 0.01 -17.18
N ASP A 102 -1.29 0.23 -17.42
CA ASP A 102 -2.17 -0.68 -18.16
C ASP A 102 -2.11 -0.41 -19.66
N LYS A 103 -1.07 -0.95 -20.30
CA LYS A 103 -0.85 -0.79 -21.74
C LYS A 103 -2.00 -1.37 -22.58
N VAL A 104 -2.66 -2.43 -22.10
CA VAL A 104 -3.73 -3.14 -22.83
C VAL A 104 -4.98 -2.27 -22.89
N ARG A 105 -5.39 -1.68 -21.76
CA ARG A 105 -6.53 -0.76 -21.73
C ARG A 105 -6.31 0.46 -22.62
N ILE A 106 -5.09 1.02 -22.62
CA ILE A 106 -4.72 2.14 -23.50
C ILE A 106 -4.80 1.73 -24.96
N ALA A 107 -4.25 0.57 -25.33
CA ALA A 107 -4.31 0.06 -26.69
C ALA A 107 -5.77 -0.13 -27.17
N ARG A 108 -6.65 -0.61 -26.28
CA ARG A 108 -8.08 -0.75 -26.55
C ARG A 108 -8.74 0.60 -26.77
N GLU A 109 -8.45 1.56 -25.90
CA GLU A 109 -9.00 2.89 -25.97
C GLU A 109 -8.52 3.65 -27.22
N PHE A 110 -7.25 3.48 -27.60
CA PHE A 110 -6.69 3.99 -28.85
C PHE A 110 -7.40 3.39 -30.06
N LYS A 111 -7.60 2.07 -30.07
CA LYS A 111 -8.37 1.39 -31.12
C LYS A 111 -9.82 1.89 -31.19
N ARG A 112 -10.45 2.16 -30.05
CA ARG A 112 -11.84 2.65 -29.98
C ARG A 112 -11.97 4.01 -30.66
N VAL A 113 -11.09 4.96 -30.36
CA VAL A 113 -11.19 6.33 -30.89
C VAL A 113 -10.59 6.48 -32.30
N LEU A 114 -9.72 5.56 -32.74
CA LEU A 114 -9.20 5.54 -34.10
C LEU A 114 -10.24 5.01 -35.09
N ARG A 115 -10.30 5.63 -36.27
CA ARG A 115 -11.07 5.10 -37.41
C ARG A 115 -10.45 3.82 -37.95
N SER A 116 -11.22 3.06 -38.73
CA SER A 116 -10.67 1.95 -39.51
C SER A 116 -9.51 2.42 -40.39
N GLY A 117 -8.37 1.73 -40.29
CA GLY A 117 -7.13 2.13 -40.97
C GLY A 117 -6.37 3.30 -40.32
N GLY A 118 -6.90 3.90 -39.25
CA GLY A 118 -6.26 4.95 -38.47
C GLY A 118 -4.99 4.45 -37.76
N LYS A 119 -4.07 5.36 -37.47
CA LYS A 119 -2.70 5.04 -37.04
C LYS A 119 -2.34 5.67 -35.69
N ILE A 120 -1.48 5.02 -34.92
CA ILE A 120 -0.88 5.54 -33.69
C ILE A 120 0.65 5.62 -33.86
N TYR A 121 1.23 6.75 -33.47
CA TYR A 121 2.67 6.97 -33.38
C TYR A 121 3.05 7.30 -31.93
N GLY A 122 3.78 6.42 -31.28
CA GLY A 122 4.27 6.60 -29.91
C GLY A 122 5.79 6.70 -29.85
N THR A 123 6.34 7.47 -28.92
CA THR A 123 7.77 7.40 -28.57
C THR A 123 7.99 7.04 -27.12
N VAL A 124 9.00 6.22 -26.84
CA VAL A 124 9.48 5.92 -25.48
C VAL A 124 11.00 5.92 -25.45
N PHE A 125 11.61 6.30 -24.31
CA PHE A 125 13.07 6.29 -24.18
C PHE A 125 13.61 4.86 -24.19
N HIS A 126 14.72 4.61 -24.89
CA HIS A 126 15.51 3.39 -24.81
C HIS A 126 16.76 3.60 -23.94
N TYR A 127 17.52 4.65 -24.26
CA TYR A 127 18.71 5.10 -23.53
C TYR A 127 18.64 6.61 -23.35
N ASN A 128 19.02 7.12 -22.17
CA ASN A 128 19.09 8.56 -21.93
C ASN A 128 20.22 8.87 -20.93
N GLU A 129 21.36 9.32 -21.46
CA GLU A 129 22.56 9.67 -20.71
C GLU A 129 22.28 10.68 -19.59
N LEU A 130 21.40 11.67 -19.84
CA LEU A 130 21.03 12.67 -18.84
C LEU A 130 20.30 12.05 -17.65
N PHE A 131 19.44 11.05 -17.87
CA PHE A 131 18.73 10.37 -16.78
C PHE A 131 19.66 9.47 -15.96
N ASP A 132 20.61 8.79 -16.60
CA ASP A 132 21.58 7.96 -15.88
C ASP A 132 22.51 8.82 -15.01
N LEU A 133 22.95 9.96 -15.54
CA LEU A 133 23.68 10.97 -14.78
C LEU A 133 22.82 11.54 -13.64
N ALA A 134 21.55 11.86 -13.89
CA ALA A 134 20.67 12.45 -12.88
C ALA A 134 20.40 11.45 -11.76
N ARG A 135 20.18 10.19 -12.11
CA ARG A 135 19.98 9.09 -11.16
C ARG A 135 21.24 8.89 -10.32
N SER A 136 22.41 8.77 -10.95
CA SER A 136 23.65 8.52 -10.23
C SER A 136 24.07 9.67 -9.31
N GLU A 137 23.92 10.93 -9.75
CA GLU A 137 24.24 12.08 -8.91
C GLU A 137 23.22 12.27 -7.78
N SER A 138 21.92 12.09 -8.06
CA SER A 138 20.90 12.28 -7.03
C SER A 138 20.96 11.22 -5.93
N GLN A 139 21.31 9.97 -6.27
CA GLN A 139 21.53 8.89 -5.30
C GLN A 139 22.59 9.23 -4.25
N LYS A 140 23.60 10.05 -4.59
CA LYS A 140 24.65 10.46 -3.64
C LYS A 140 24.12 11.32 -2.49
N TYR A 141 23.04 12.07 -2.73
CA TYR A 141 22.47 13.01 -1.75
C TYR A 141 21.18 12.50 -1.12
N PHE A 142 20.34 11.79 -1.90
CA PHE A 142 18.99 11.39 -1.53
C PHE A 142 18.84 9.87 -1.34
N GLY A 143 19.91 9.08 -1.51
CA GLY A 143 20.00 7.66 -1.16
C GLY A 143 19.20 6.68 -2.03
N ILE A 144 17.93 6.94 -2.35
CA ILE A 144 17.08 6.02 -3.12
C ILE A 144 16.33 6.81 -4.19
N PRO A 145 16.43 6.43 -5.48
CA PRO A 145 15.52 6.93 -6.50
C PRO A 145 14.09 6.54 -6.13
N SER A 146 13.14 7.45 -6.31
CA SER A 146 11.75 7.05 -6.13
C SER A 146 11.35 5.98 -7.17
N ALA A 147 10.41 5.11 -6.81
CA ALA A 147 9.84 4.16 -7.77
C ALA A 147 9.22 4.85 -8.99
N ILE A 148 8.86 6.14 -8.88
CA ILE A 148 8.44 7.00 -9.99
C ILE A 148 9.56 7.17 -11.01
N MET A 149 10.77 7.45 -10.53
CA MET A 149 11.94 7.63 -11.37
C MET A 149 12.26 6.32 -12.09
N ASP A 150 12.14 5.18 -11.40
CA ASP A 150 12.31 3.88 -12.02
C ASP A 150 11.18 3.56 -13.01
N ALA A 151 9.91 3.85 -12.70
CA ALA A 151 8.78 3.62 -13.62
C ALA A 151 8.90 4.45 -14.90
N ALA A 152 9.22 5.75 -14.78
CA ALA A 152 9.49 6.65 -15.90
C ALA A 152 10.64 6.13 -16.80
N LEU A 153 11.56 5.35 -16.23
CA LEU A 153 12.75 4.82 -16.91
C LEU A 153 12.68 3.30 -17.21
N SER A 154 11.63 2.61 -16.74
CA SER A 154 11.45 1.16 -16.82
C SER A 154 11.04 0.65 -18.21
N LEU A 155 10.81 1.56 -19.16
CA LEU A 155 10.31 1.24 -20.50
C LEU A 155 11.32 1.54 -21.60
N SER A 156 12.60 1.34 -21.28
CA SER A 156 13.62 1.03 -22.29
C SER A 156 13.25 -0.20 -23.14
N ASP A 157 12.35 -1.04 -22.63
CA ASP A 157 11.68 -2.13 -23.33
C ASP A 157 10.31 -1.70 -23.87
N HIS A 158 10.17 -1.66 -25.20
CA HIS A 158 8.92 -1.37 -25.90
C HIS A 158 7.94 -2.55 -25.92
N SER A 159 8.38 -3.76 -25.53
CA SER A 159 7.61 -5.00 -25.66
C SER A 159 6.25 -4.98 -24.96
N PRO A 160 6.04 -4.33 -23.78
CA PRO A 160 4.72 -4.28 -23.16
C PRO A 160 3.70 -3.49 -24.01
N ILE A 161 4.15 -2.43 -24.69
CA ILE A 161 3.31 -1.57 -25.53
C ILE A 161 2.97 -2.30 -26.84
N THR A 162 3.97 -2.86 -27.52
CA THR A 162 3.72 -3.59 -28.78
C THR A 162 2.87 -4.82 -28.55
N ARG A 163 3.05 -5.52 -27.42
CA ARG A 163 2.20 -6.64 -27.02
C ARG A 163 0.76 -6.20 -26.84
N ALA A 164 0.52 -5.10 -26.13
CA ALA A 164 -0.82 -4.55 -25.96
C ALA A 164 -1.46 -4.18 -27.31
N PHE A 165 -0.69 -3.57 -28.21
CA PHE A 165 -1.15 -3.26 -29.56
C PHE A 165 -1.51 -4.52 -30.34
N SER A 166 -0.69 -5.56 -30.29
CA SER A 166 -0.98 -6.84 -30.95
C SER A 166 -2.21 -7.53 -30.36
N LEU A 167 -2.39 -7.52 -29.03
CA LEU A 167 -3.56 -8.10 -28.37
C LEU A 167 -4.87 -7.42 -28.79
N GLU A 168 -4.86 -6.10 -28.88
CA GLU A 168 -6.03 -5.33 -29.25
C GLU A 168 -6.22 -5.21 -30.78
N GLY A 169 -5.26 -5.71 -31.58
CA GLY A 169 -5.35 -5.69 -33.04
C GLY A 169 -4.98 -4.34 -33.68
N LEU A 170 -4.07 -3.60 -33.04
CA LEU A 170 -3.38 -2.44 -33.59
C LEU A 170 -2.07 -2.80 -34.32
N CYS A 171 -1.60 -4.05 -34.27
CA CYS A 171 -0.40 -4.49 -35.02
C CYS A 171 -0.69 -5.82 -35.74
N GLN A 172 -0.26 -5.95 -37.00
CA GLN A 172 -0.44 -7.17 -37.79
C GLN A 172 0.75 -8.16 -37.71
N ASN A 173 1.97 -7.70 -37.33
CA ASN A 173 3.15 -8.52 -37.08
C ASN A 173 4.11 -7.79 -36.11
N ASN A 174 4.72 -8.50 -35.16
CA ASN A 174 5.47 -7.89 -34.04
C ASN A 174 6.75 -7.12 -34.45
N ASP A 175 7.37 -7.43 -35.59
CA ASP A 175 8.75 -6.97 -35.88
C ASP A 175 8.86 -5.70 -36.76
N GLU A 176 7.82 -5.31 -37.51
CA GLU A 176 7.87 -4.09 -38.36
C GLU A 176 7.29 -2.82 -37.69
N SER A 177 6.77 -2.96 -36.47
CA SER A 177 6.04 -1.90 -35.77
C SER A 177 6.92 -0.97 -34.93
N VAL A 178 8.20 -1.27 -34.75
CA VAL A 178 9.10 -0.50 -33.88
C VAL A 178 10.42 -0.17 -34.59
N THR A 179 10.92 1.04 -34.37
CA THR A 179 12.20 1.48 -34.93
C THR A 179 12.98 2.27 -33.88
N LEU A 180 14.27 1.95 -33.68
CA LEU A 180 15.14 2.71 -32.79
C LEU A 180 15.67 3.94 -33.51
N TYR A 181 15.60 5.10 -32.86
CA TYR A 181 16.18 6.34 -33.36
C TYR A 181 17.24 6.86 -32.39
N PRO A 182 18.51 6.91 -32.79
CA PRO A 182 19.52 7.65 -32.06
C PRO A 182 19.30 9.16 -32.30
N MET A 183 19.32 9.93 -31.23
CA MET A 183 19.18 11.38 -31.21
C MET A 183 20.35 11.97 -30.46
N SER A 184 20.80 13.12 -30.92
CA SER A 184 21.77 13.90 -30.18
C SER A 184 21.42 15.37 -30.22
N PHE A 185 21.62 16.04 -29.10
CA PHE A 185 21.29 17.44 -28.92
C PHE A 185 22.22 18.06 -27.88
N GLN A 186 22.38 19.38 -27.98
CA GLN A 186 23.16 20.17 -27.05
C GLN A 186 22.21 20.91 -26.11
N LEU A 187 22.46 20.86 -24.80
CA LEU A 187 21.68 21.61 -23.81
C LEU A 187 22.51 22.75 -23.23
N SER A 188 21.87 23.90 -22.98
CA SER A 188 22.46 24.97 -22.18
C SER A 188 22.52 24.59 -20.70
N ASP A 189 23.20 25.39 -19.86
CA ASP A 189 23.16 25.17 -18.40
C ASP A 189 21.74 25.32 -17.85
N ASP A 190 20.96 26.25 -18.40
CA ASP A 190 19.57 26.48 -18.00
C ASP A 190 18.69 25.27 -18.38
N ASP A 191 18.84 24.74 -19.61
CA ASP A 191 18.09 23.56 -20.05
C ASP A 191 18.50 22.31 -19.24
N THR A 192 19.80 22.15 -18.94
CA THR A 192 20.29 21.03 -18.13
C THR A 192 19.81 21.15 -16.68
N ARG A 193 19.77 22.37 -16.13
CA ARG A 193 19.23 22.62 -14.80
C ARG A 193 17.73 22.32 -14.75
N GLU A 194 16.97 22.74 -15.76
CA GLU A 194 15.54 22.44 -15.88
C GLU A 194 15.31 20.92 -15.94
N PHE A 195 16.12 20.21 -16.73
CA PHE A 195 16.08 18.75 -16.77
C PHE A 195 16.38 18.13 -15.40
N LEU A 196 17.44 18.58 -14.72
CA LEU A 196 17.83 18.10 -13.40
C LEU A 196 16.72 18.34 -12.38
N PHE A 197 16.10 19.51 -12.39
CA PHE A 197 14.94 19.80 -11.56
C PHE A 197 13.80 18.83 -11.86
N ASN A 198 13.42 18.66 -13.14
CA ASN A 198 12.36 17.76 -13.56
C ASN A 198 12.63 16.28 -13.23
N ALA A 199 13.91 15.87 -13.21
CA ALA A 199 14.30 14.54 -12.77
C ALA A 199 14.28 14.42 -11.22
N CYS A 200 14.75 15.43 -10.50
CA CYS A 200 14.87 15.41 -9.04
C CYS A 200 13.53 15.61 -8.33
N ILE A 201 12.55 16.28 -8.93
CA ILE A 201 11.17 16.35 -8.38
C ILE A 201 10.51 14.98 -8.33
N LEU A 202 11.04 13.96 -9.02
CA LEU A 202 10.58 12.59 -8.88
C LEU A 202 11.10 11.95 -7.58
N LEU A 203 12.08 12.56 -6.90
CA LEU A 203 12.69 12.05 -5.68
C LEU A 203 11.96 12.55 -4.44
N GLU A 204 11.56 11.62 -3.58
CA GLU A 204 10.79 11.94 -2.38
C GLU A 204 11.58 12.76 -1.37
N GLU A 205 12.88 12.49 -1.20
CA GLU A 205 13.73 13.27 -0.28
C GLU A 205 13.96 14.70 -0.81
N PHE A 206 14.14 14.90 -2.13
CA PHE A 206 14.29 16.24 -2.72
C PHE A 206 13.05 17.12 -2.54
N ASN A 207 11.85 16.53 -2.65
CA ASN A 207 10.58 17.24 -2.42
C ASN A 207 10.37 17.65 -0.96
N GLN A 208 11.17 17.16 -0.02
CA GLN A 208 11.11 17.54 1.39
C GLN A 208 12.11 18.63 1.78
N CYS A 209 13.09 18.92 0.92
CA CYS A 209 14.03 20.00 1.10
C CYS A 209 13.34 21.37 0.99
N ASP A 210 13.85 22.36 1.73
CA ASP A 210 13.50 23.75 1.48
C ASP A 210 14.10 24.25 0.15
N SER A 211 13.68 25.44 -0.31
CA SER A 211 14.14 26.00 -1.59
C SER A 211 15.65 26.19 -1.63
N VAL A 212 16.27 26.64 -0.53
CA VAL A 212 17.72 26.91 -0.49
C VAL A 212 18.51 25.63 -0.67
N MET A 213 18.12 24.57 0.05
CA MET A 213 18.75 23.27 -0.02
C MET A 213 18.57 22.64 -1.41
N ARG A 214 17.39 22.77 -2.03
CA ARG A 214 17.16 22.31 -3.41
C ARG A 214 18.09 22.99 -4.40
N GLU A 215 18.18 24.32 -4.37
CA GLU A 215 19.06 25.07 -5.27
C GLU A 215 20.54 24.64 -5.10
N GLN A 216 21.00 24.45 -3.86
CA GLN A 216 22.36 23.98 -3.58
C GLN A 216 22.63 22.58 -4.15
N HIS A 217 21.67 21.66 -4.06
CA HIS A 217 21.78 20.34 -4.67
C HIS A 217 21.82 20.43 -6.19
N LEU A 218 20.94 21.21 -6.81
CA LEU A 218 20.91 21.41 -8.27
C LEU A 218 22.22 22.02 -8.78
N ASP A 219 22.78 23.02 -8.10
CA ASP A 219 24.07 23.62 -8.45
C ASP A 219 25.21 22.60 -8.38
N THR A 220 25.16 21.71 -7.40
CA THR A 220 26.18 20.68 -7.22
C THR A 220 26.05 19.60 -8.29
N MET A 221 24.83 19.17 -8.61
CA MET A 221 24.57 18.22 -9.69
C MET A 221 24.91 18.79 -11.07
N LEU A 222 24.57 20.04 -11.35
CA LEU A 222 24.91 20.71 -12.61
C LEU A 222 26.43 20.78 -12.82
N ARG A 223 27.20 21.08 -11.76
CA ARG A 223 28.66 21.03 -11.82
C ARG A 223 29.19 19.63 -12.10
N ALA A 224 28.60 18.59 -11.51
CA ALA A 224 28.98 17.20 -11.76
C ALA A 224 28.64 16.76 -13.20
N PHE A 225 27.51 17.22 -13.76
CA PHE A 225 27.12 16.97 -15.15
C PHE A 225 28.10 17.62 -16.13
N ASN A 226 28.41 18.90 -15.93
CA ASN A 226 29.35 19.63 -16.77
C ASN A 226 30.77 19.05 -16.72
N ALA A 227 31.15 18.39 -15.62
CA ALA A 227 32.42 17.68 -15.52
C ALA A 227 32.43 16.36 -16.29
N GLN A 228 31.28 15.68 -16.42
CA GLN A 228 31.16 14.39 -17.11
C GLN A 228 30.94 14.55 -18.62
N VAL A 229 30.21 15.58 -19.05
CA VAL A 229 29.94 15.88 -20.48
C VAL A 229 30.32 17.34 -20.78
N PRO A 230 31.63 17.66 -20.96
CA PRO A 230 32.10 19.04 -21.04
C PRO A 230 31.63 19.81 -22.29
N ASP A 231 31.35 19.10 -23.38
CA ASP A 231 30.83 19.67 -24.63
C ASP A 231 29.30 19.85 -24.63
N ARG A 232 28.63 19.37 -23.57
CA ARG A 232 27.18 19.41 -23.35
C ARG A 232 26.38 18.70 -24.45
N HIS A 233 27.00 17.72 -25.11
CA HIS A 233 26.42 17.00 -26.22
C HIS A 233 25.92 15.63 -25.73
N TYR A 234 24.61 15.49 -25.58
CA TYR A 234 24.01 14.31 -24.95
C TYR A 234 23.53 13.30 -25.99
N GLN A 235 23.69 12.02 -25.69
CA GLN A 235 23.13 10.92 -26.49
C GLN A 235 21.83 10.38 -25.88
N VAL A 236 20.80 10.30 -26.70
CA VAL A 236 19.51 9.72 -26.32
C VAL A 236 19.03 8.79 -27.43
N GLU A 237 18.53 7.63 -27.06
CA GLU A 237 17.88 6.72 -28.00
C GLU A 237 16.41 6.60 -27.63
N ALA A 238 15.54 6.62 -28.64
CA ALA A 238 14.10 6.45 -28.44
C ALA A 238 13.53 5.44 -29.44
N TRP A 239 12.63 4.61 -28.95
CA TRP A 239 11.80 3.76 -29.79
C TRP A 239 10.66 4.58 -30.38
N LEU A 240 10.48 4.51 -31.69
CA LEU A 240 9.24 4.88 -32.37
C LEU A 240 8.38 3.64 -32.52
N ILE A 241 7.19 3.67 -31.94
CA ILE A 241 6.21 2.58 -31.97
C ILE A 241 5.07 3.00 -32.89
N ARG A 242 4.75 2.17 -33.87
CA ARG A 242 3.67 2.37 -34.84
C ARG A 242 2.57 1.32 -34.61
N GLY A 243 1.32 1.72 -34.76
CA GLY A 243 0.17 0.82 -34.80
C GLY A 243 -0.87 1.31 -35.80
N GLN A 244 -1.72 0.40 -36.28
CA GLN A 244 -2.80 0.66 -37.21
C GLN A 244 -4.00 -0.24 -36.92
N VAL A 245 -5.20 0.35 -36.93
CA VAL A 245 -6.46 -0.41 -36.86
C VAL A 245 -6.67 -1.19 -38.16
N ASP A 246 -6.96 -2.49 -38.07
CA ASP A 246 -7.21 -3.33 -39.25
C ASP A 246 -8.36 -2.77 -40.12
N LYS A 247 -8.16 -2.78 -41.44
CA LYS A 247 -9.14 -2.37 -42.44
C LYS A 247 -10.26 -3.41 -42.62
N LYS A 248 -10.02 -4.66 -42.23
CA LYS A 248 -11.05 -5.72 -42.16
C LYS A 248 -11.48 -5.82 -40.70
N GLY A 249 -12.51 -5.09 -40.30
CA GLY A 249 -12.98 -4.98 -38.91
C GLY A 249 -13.54 -6.27 -38.27
N ASN A 250 -12.81 -7.37 -38.32
CA ASN A 250 -13.28 -8.67 -37.87
C ASN A 250 -12.15 -9.55 -37.33
N THR A 251 -11.56 -9.14 -36.21
CA THR A 251 -10.93 -10.09 -35.29
C THR A 251 -11.87 -10.24 -34.10
N SER A 252 -12.73 -11.27 -34.16
CA SER A 252 -13.44 -11.72 -32.96
C SER A 252 -12.40 -12.25 -31.99
N VAL A 253 -12.03 -11.44 -31.00
CA VAL A 253 -11.23 -11.93 -29.88
C VAL A 253 -12.04 -13.04 -29.22
N LYS A 254 -11.51 -14.25 -29.17
CA LYS A 254 -12.13 -15.35 -28.43
C LYS A 254 -12.25 -14.89 -26.98
N LYS A 255 -13.48 -14.73 -26.46
CA LYS A 255 -13.73 -14.47 -25.04
C LYS A 255 -12.96 -15.51 -24.22
N ALA A 256 -12.03 -15.08 -23.37
CA ALA A 256 -11.35 -16.00 -22.50
C ALA A 256 -12.32 -16.58 -21.46
N PRO A 257 -12.06 -17.81 -20.98
CA PRO A 257 -12.87 -18.43 -19.95
C PRO A 257 -12.91 -17.59 -18.66
N GLY A 258 -14.07 -17.61 -17.98
CA GLY A 258 -14.22 -17.07 -16.63
C GLY A 258 -13.48 -17.91 -15.58
N PRO A 259 -13.49 -17.48 -14.31
CA PRO A 259 -12.80 -18.19 -13.24
C PRO A 259 -13.48 -19.53 -12.89
N GLU A 260 -12.69 -20.53 -12.48
CA GLU A 260 -13.14 -21.90 -12.20
C GLU A 260 -12.85 -22.32 -10.74
N PHE A 261 -13.90 -22.42 -9.91
CA PHE A 261 -13.77 -22.74 -8.48
C PHE A 261 -14.18 -24.19 -8.12
N ALA A 262 -14.25 -25.10 -9.09
CA ALA A 262 -14.71 -26.48 -8.87
C ALA A 262 -13.89 -27.22 -7.79
N ALA A 263 -12.57 -27.03 -7.77
CA ALA A 263 -11.69 -27.63 -6.77
C ALA A 263 -11.96 -27.11 -5.35
N LEU A 264 -12.20 -25.79 -5.22
CA LEU A 264 -12.56 -25.17 -3.94
C LEU A 264 -13.95 -25.64 -3.46
N ALA A 265 -14.93 -25.70 -4.37
CA ALA A 265 -16.26 -26.20 -4.08
C ALA A 265 -16.22 -27.66 -3.57
N ALA A 266 -15.48 -28.53 -4.25
CA ALA A 266 -15.30 -29.92 -3.86
C ALA A 266 -14.59 -30.04 -2.49
N PHE A 267 -13.61 -29.17 -2.21
CA PHE A 267 -12.94 -29.14 -0.91
C PHE A 267 -13.88 -28.72 0.23
N TYR A 268 -14.81 -27.78 -0.01
CA TYR A 268 -15.79 -27.36 0.99
C TYR A 268 -16.86 -28.40 1.33
N GLN A 269 -17.03 -29.44 0.51
CA GLN A 269 -17.89 -30.58 0.84
C GLN A 269 -17.28 -31.47 1.94
N LEU A 270 -15.98 -31.34 2.22
CA LEU A 270 -15.30 -32.08 3.29
C LEU A 270 -15.53 -31.39 4.64
N THR A 271 -16.04 -32.12 5.64
CA THR A 271 -16.24 -31.57 6.99
C THR A 271 -14.90 -31.36 7.71
N PRO A 272 -14.76 -30.33 8.57
CA PRO A 272 -13.56 -30.17 9.43
C PRO A 272 -13.21 -31.43 10.24
N GLU A 273 -14.23 -32.20 10.65
CA GLU A 273 -14.09 -33.47 11.37
C GLU A 273 -13.48 -34.58 10.51
N ALA A 274 -13.73 -34.56 9.19
CA ALA A 274 -13.11 -35.47 8.22
C ALA A 274 -11.58 -35.45 8.32
N PHE A 275 -11.01 -34.26 8.53
CA PHE A 275 -9.56 -34.07 8.60
C PHE A 275 -8.96 -34.47 9.96
N ARG A 276 -9.74 -34.41 11.05
CA ARG A 276 -9.29 -34.78 12.41
C ARG A 276 -9.44 -36.28 12.69
N LYS A 277 -10.44 -36.94 12.12
CA LYS A 277 -10.77 -38.35 12.37
C LYS A 277 -10.86 -39.15 11.06
N ARG A 278 -9.75 -39.24 10.31
CA ARG A 278 -9.67 -39.96 9.02
C ARG A 278 -10.25 -41.38 9.09
N LYS A 279 -10.03 -42.10 10.20
CA LYS A 279 -10.51 -43.49 10.41
C LYS A 279 -12.03 -43.61 10.58
N THR A 280 -12.75 -42.51 10.84
CA THR A 280 -14.22 -42.52 11.05
C THR A 280 -14.99 -41.98 9.85
N LEU A 281 -14.31 -41.65 8.74
CA LEU A 281 -14.97 -41.22 7.50
C LEU A 281 -15.55 -42.39 6.71
N PRO A 282 -16.65 -42.20 5.96
CA PRO A 282 -17.10 -43.16 4.96
C PRO A 282 -15.98 -43.49 3.94
N PRO A 283 -15.84 -44.76 3.48
CA PRO A 283 -14.78 -45.17 2.55
C PRO A 283 -14.71 -44.35 1.24
N LEU A 284 -15.87 -43.91 0.74
CA LEU A 284 -15.97 -43.06 -0.45
C LEU A 284 -15.29 -41.68 -0.29
N LEU A 285 -15.35 -41.10 0.91
CA LEU A 285 -14.72 -39.80 1.20
C LEU A 285 -13.23 -39.94 1.52
N GLN A 286 -12.81 -41.07 2.10
CA GLN A 286 -11.41 -41.37 2.41
C GLN A 286 -10.50 -41.40 1.16
N ASN A 287 -11.06 -41.79 0.02
CA ASN A 287 -10.36 -41.88 -1.27
C ASN A 287 -10.69 -40.74 -2.24
N SER A 288 -11.36 -39.68 -1.77
CA SER A 288 -11.69 -38.54 -2.63
C SER A 288 -10.43 -37.79 -3.05
N GLN A 289 -10.35 -37.41 -4.32
CA GLN A 289 -9.21 -36.68 -4.89
C GLN A 289 -8.91 -35.36 -4.15
N PRO A 290 -9.89 -34.53 -3.74
CA PRO A 290 -9.62 -33.30 -2.98
C PRO A 290 -8.96 -33.56 -1.62
N LEU A 291 -9.39 -34.62 -0.90
CA LEU A 291 -8.79 -34.98 0.39
C LEU A 291 -7.35 -35.48 0.22
N GLN A 292 -7.09 -36.30 -0.79
CA GLN A 292 -5.74 -36.80 -1.08
C GLN A 292 -4.77 -35.66 -1.44
N GLN A 293 -5.19 -34.71 -2.28
CA GLN A 293 -4.38 -33.54 -2.63
C GLN A 293 -4.05 -32.67 -1.42
N TYR A 294 -5.05 -32.40 -0.56
CA TYR A 294 -4.85 -31.67 0.68
C TYR A 294 -3.85 -32.36 1.60
N LEU A 295 -4.02 -33.68 1.84
CA LEU A 295 -3.13 -34.44 2.71
C LEU A 295 -1.69 -34.49 2.18
N ALA A 296 -1.52 -34.62 0.85
CA ALA A 296 -0.21 -34.59 0.22
C ALA A 296 0.48 -33.23 0.41
N MET A 297 -0.23 -32.12 0.16
CA MET A 297 0.32 -30.77 0.36
C MET A 297 0.60 -30.48 1.84
N LYS A 298 -0.26 -30.93 2.75
CA LYS A 298 -0.03 -30.82 4.20
C LYS A 298 1.19 -31.60 4.64
N GLN A 299 1.37 -32.82 4.13
CA GLN A 299 2.54 -33.63 4.45
C GLN A 299 3.83 -32.95 3.95
N ALA A 300 3.82 -32.40 2.73
CA ALA A 300 4.95 -31.63 2.20
C ALA A 300 5.24 -30.39 3.05
N PHE A 301 4.20 -29.65 3.46
CA PHE A 301 4.33 -28.52 4.38
C PHE A 301 4.96 -28.92 5.72
N LEU A 302 4.50 -30.00 6.35
CA LEU A 302 5.06 -30.45 7.63
C LEU A 302 6.52 -30.94 7.48
N SER A 303 6.88 -31.47 6.31
CA SER A 303 8.27 -31.83 5.99
C SER A 303 9.17 -30.61 5.78
N GLU A 304 8.66 -29.54 5.15
CA GLU A 304 9.39 -28.29 4.93
C GLU A 304 9.49 -27.44 6.21
N TYR A 305 8.47 -27.49 7.08
CA TYR A 305 8.38 -26.75 8.33
C TYR A 305 8.29 -27.71 9.53
N PRO A 306 9.35 -28.48 9.84
CA PRO A 306 9.32 -29.54 10.86
C PRO A 306 9.06 -29.05 12.27
N THR A 307 9.27 -27.75 12.54
CA THR A 307 8.97 -27.16 13.84
C THR A 307 7.46 -26.89 14.02
N TYR A 308 6.66 -26.81 12.95
CA TYR A 308 5.24 -26.45 13.01
C TYR A 308 4.44 -27.39 13.94
N PRO A 309 3.81 -26.88 15.02
CA PRO A 309 3.27 -27.71 16.10
C PRO A 309 1.84 -28.16 15.80
N GLU A 310 1.65 -28.91 14.73
CA GLU A 310 0.35 -29.29 14.15
C GLU A 310 -0.70 -29.72 15.20
N ALA A 311 -0.36 -30.67 16.06
CA ALA A 311 -1.30 -31.20 17.07
C ALA A 311 -1.77 -30.11 18.06
N LYS A 312 -0.88 -29.20 18.47
CA LYS A 312 -1.23 -28.08 19.36
C LYS A 312 -2.10 -27.06 18.65
N VAL A 313 -1.81 -26.75 17.37
CA VAL A 313 -2.61 -25.83 16.56
C VAL A 313 -4.04 -26.34 16.40
N GLU A 314 -4.21 -27.61 16.04
CA GLU A 314 -5.54 -28.21 15.90
C GLU A 314 -6.30 -28.28 17.23
N ALA A 315 -5.61 -28.60 18.33
CA ALA A 315 -6.21 -28.58 19.66
C ALA A 315 -6.61 -27.17 20.10
N LEU A 316 -5.86 -26.13 19.71
CA LEU A 316 -6.22 -24.74 19.97
C LEU A 316 -7.44 -24.32 19.14
N ARG A 317 -7.44 -24.62 17.83
CA ARG A 317 -8.56 -24.36 16.91
C ARG A 317 -9.84 -25.01 17.42
N ALA A 318 -9.80 -26.28 17.82
CA ALA A 318 -10.95 -27.01 18.32
C ALA A 318 -11.51 -26.44 19.64
N ARG A 319 -10.65 -26.01 20.57
CA ARG A 319 -11.08 -25.51 21.89
C ARG A 319 -11.55 -24.06 21.86
N ASN A 320 -10.83 -23.19 21.15
CA ASN A 320 -11.00 -21.75 21.26
C ASN A 320 -11.58 -21.07 20.02
N PHE A 321 -11.54 -21.73 18.86
CA PHE A 321 -11.91 -21.15 17.57
C PHE A 321 -12.82 -22.06 16.73
N SER A 322 -13.50 -23.04 17.35
CA SER A 322 -14.37 -24.01 16.67
C SER A 322 -15.51 -23.36 15.88
N ARG A 323 -15.94 -22.16 16.28
CA ARG A 323 -16.94 -21.37 15.57
C ARG A 323 -16.57 -21.11 14.10
N MET A 324 -15.28 -20.96 13.80
CA MET A 324 -14.79 -20.80 12.43
C MET A 324 -15.08 -22.03 11.58
N ASP A 325 -14.80 -23.22 12.11
CA ASP A 325 -15.06 -24.50 11.45
C ASP A 325 -16.55 -24.75 11.27
N SER A 326 -17.35 -24.51 12.32
CA SER A 326 -18.81 -24.73 12.29
C SER A 326 -19.52 -23.83 11.28
N ARG A 327 -19.02 -22.61 11.06
CA ARG A 327 -19.55 -21.65 10.10
C ARG A 327 -18.86 -21.70 8.74
N LYS A 328 -17.91 -22.62 8.56
CA LYS A 328 -17.08 -22.76 7.33
C LYS A 328 -16.35 -21.46 6.94
N VAL A 329 -15.95 -20.66 7.92
CA VAL A 329 -15.26 -19.38 7.70
C VAL A 329 -13.74 -19.57 7.76
N THR A 330 -13.06 -19.09 6.72
CA THR A 330 -11.60 -18.95 6.67
C THR A 330 -11.26 -17.50 7.00
N TYR A 331 -10.81 -17.22 8.23
CA TYR A 331 -10.52 -15.85 8.67
C TYR A 331 -9.03 -15.52 8.51
N LEU A 332 -8.74 -14.50 7.70
CA LEU A 332 -7.39 -14.09 7.30
C LEU A 332 -7.16 -12.58 7.49
N ASP A 333 -7.86 -11.94 8.42
CA ASP A 333 -7.66 -10.51 8.78
C ASP A 333 -7.16 -10.30 10.22
N HIS A 334 -6.25 -11.17 10.68
CA HIS A 334 -5.71 -11.11 12.05
C HIS A 334 -4.94 -9.82 12.39
N VAL A 335 -4.33 -9.12 11.43
CA VAL A 335 -3.71 -7.80 11.66
C VAL A 335 -4.75 -6.68 11.78
N GLY A 336 -5.89 -6.82 11.09
CA GLY A 336 -7.03 -5.90 11.22
C GLY A 336 -7.63 -5.97 12.61
N GLY A 337 -7.80 -7.20 13.12
CA GLY A 337 -8.14 -7.56 14.49
C GLY A 337 -8.21 -9.08 14.60
N THR A 338 -7.69 -9.67 15.67
CA THR A 338 -7.74 -11.14 15.82
C THR A 338 -9.06 -11.58 16.44
N LEU A 339 -9.39 -12.86 16.31
CA LEU A 339 -10.57 -13.43 16.94
C LEU A 339 -10.30 -13.70 18.43
N ALA A 340 -11.28 -13.37 19.28
CA ALA A 340 -11.19 -13.68 20.71
C ALA A 340 -11.32 -15.19 20.97
N PRO A 341 -10.40 -15.81 21.71
CA PRO A 341 -10.51 -17.21 22.10
C PRO A 341 -11.70 -17.39 23.06
N LEU A 342 -12.41 -18.50 22.92
CA LEU A 342 -13.61 -18.79 23.72
C LEU A 342 -13.35 -18.73 25.23
N CYS A 343 -12.23 -19.29 25.69
CA CYS A 343 -11.89 -19.30 27.12
C CYS A 343 -11.77 -17.90 27.73
N LEU A 344 -11.31 -16.91 26.96
CA LEU A 344 -11.15 -15.53 27.41
C LEU A 344 -12.50 -14.83 27.56
N ILE A 345 -13.41 -15.06 26.60
CA ILE A 345 -14.78 -14.53 26.65
C ILE A 345 -15.52 -15.11 27.85
N GLU A 346 -15.52 -16.43 27.99
CA GLU A 346 -16.22 -17.13 29.08
C GLU A 346 -15.63 -16.79 30.44
N GLY A 347 -14.30 -16.72 30.55
CA GLY A 347 -13.61 -16.33 31.77
C GLY A 347 -13.97 -14.92 32.22
N ASN A 348 -13.99 -13.96 31.29
CA ASN A 348 -14.38 -12.59 31.63
C ASN A 348 -15.86 -12.47 31.98
N TYR A 349 -16.75 -13.13 31.22
CA TYR A 349 -18.18 -13.14 31.51
C TYR A 349 -18.47 -13.73 32.89
N LYS A 350 -17.80 -14.84 33.25
CA LYS A 350 -17.93 -15.44 34.57
C LYS A 350 -17.55 -14.46 35.68
N MET A 351 -16.44 -13.74 35.53
CA MET A 351 -16.01 -12.72 36.49
C MET A 351 -17.04 -11.59 36.60
N LEU A 352 -17.49 -11.03 35.48
CA LEU A 352 -18.48 -9.93 35.48
C LEU A 352 -19.82 -10.34 36.10
N ARG A 353 -20.21 -11.61 35.97
CA ARG A 353 -21.43 -12.14 36.58
C ARG A 353 -21.29 -12.32 38.11
N SER A 354 -20.09 -12.63 38.61
CA SER A 354 -19.87 -12.94 40.03
C SER A 354 -19.39 -11.76 40.87
N THR A 355 -18.92 -10.68 40.24
CA THR A 355 -18.17 -9.62 40.91
C THR A 355 -18.85 -8.26 40.70
N ILE A 356 -19.00 -7.49 41.79
CA ILE A 356 -19.50 -6.12 41.72
C ILE A 356 -18.34 -5.20 41.37
N LEU A 357 -18.45 -4.49 40.24
CA LEU A 357 -17.48 -3.49 39.81
C LEU A 357 -18.09 -2.08 39.87
N GLY A 358 -17.45 -1.20 40.63
CA GLY A 358 -17.76 0.24 40.65
C GLY A 358 -16.74 1.06 39.86
N ASN A 359 -17.02 2.36 39.68
CA ASN A 359 -16.03 3.29 39.13
C ASN A 359 -14.80 3.33 40.07
N PRO A 360 -13.57 3.09 39.56
CA PRO A 360 -12.36 3.17 40.38
C PRO A 360 -12.23 4.51 41.11
N HIS A 361 -12.63 5.62 40.47
CA HIS A 361 -12.56 6.95 41.09
C HIS A 361 -13.54 7.16 42.25
N SER A 362 -14.50 6.26 42.43
CA SER A 362 -15.45 6.26 43.55
C SER A 362 -15.00 5.39 44.73
N GLY A 363 -13.75 4.89 44.72
CA GLY A 363 -13.19 4.05 45.79
C GLY A 363 -13.55 2.56 45.68
N SER A 364 -13.89 2.08 44.48
CA SER A 364 -14.15 0.66 44.24
C SER A 364 -12.84 -0.15 44.31
N ARG A 365 -12.52 -0.66 45.50
CA ARG A 365 -11.30 -1.44 45.75
C ARG A 365 -11.11 -2.61 44.77
N THR A 366 -12.18 -3.34 44.47
CA THR A 366 -12.12 -4.46 43.52
C THR A 366 -11.77 -4.00 42.10
N SER A 367 -12.29 -2.84 41.68
CA SER A 367 -11.97 -2.26 40.35
C SER A 367 -10.53 -1.76 40.27
N GLU A 368 -10.00 -1.23 41.38
CA GLU A 368 -8.59 -0.83 41.49
C GLU A 368 -7.65 -2.05 41.49
N GLU A 369 -8.02 -3.13 42.17
CA GLU A 369 -7.24 -4.38 42.18
C GLU A 369 -7.14 -5.00 40.77
N ILE A 370 -8.24 -5.06 40.00
CA ILE A 370 -8.20 -5.56 38.62
C ILE A 370 -7.46 -4.61 37.66
N TYR A 371 -7.53 -3.30 37.90
CA TYR A 371 -6.75 -2.30 37.16
C TYR A 371 -5.25 -2.56 37.34
N GLU A 372 -4.82 -2.76 38.59
CA GLU A 372 -3.42 -3.02 38.89
C GLU A 372 -2.96 -4.38 38.36
N GLN A 373 -3.79 -5.42 38.44
CA GLN A 373 -3.51 -6.72 37.82
C GLN A 373 -3.27 -6.60 36.30
N ALA A 374 -4.09 -5.80 35.61
CA ALA A 374 -3.90 -5.56 34.18
C ALA A 374 -2.57 -4.85 33.88
N ARG A 375 -2.19 -3.85 34.70
CA ARG A 375 -0.89 -3.17 34.58
C ARG A 375 0.28 -4.10 34.83
N GLN A 376 0.23 -4.89 35.89
CA GLN A 376 1.27 -5.88 36.22
C GLN A 376 1.43 -6.93 35.11
N ALA A 377 0.33 -7.38 34.51
CA ALA A 377 0.40 -8.28 33.36
C ALA A 377 1.13 -7.66 32.16
N ILE A 378 0.91 -6.37 31.89
CA ILE A 378 1.60 -5.63 30.82
C ILE A 378 3.10 -5.47 31.14
N TYR A 379 3.45 -5.04 32.35
CA TYR A 379 4.84 -4.90 32.80
C TYR A 379 5.60 -6.22 32.65
N HIS A 380 5.02 -7.32 33.15
CA HIS A 380 5.59 -8.65 33.04
C HIS A 380 5.73 -9.11 31.59
N PHE A 381 4.70 -8.92 30.76
CA PHE A 381 4.72 -9.34 29.37
C PHE A 381 5.74 -8.59 28.52
N PHE A 382 6.07 -7.33 28.81
CA PHE A 382 7.07 -6.57 28.06
C PHE A 382 8.44 -6.51 28.74
N ASN A 383 8.59 -7.06 29.94
CA ASN A 383 9.80 -6.93 30.76
C ASN A 383 10.17 -5.45 31.01
N CYS A 384 9.18 -4.58 31.20
CA CYS A 384 9.40 -3.17 31.52
C CYS A 384 9.15 -2.91 33.01
N SER A 385 10.01 -2.08 33.63
CA SER A 385 9.90 -1.76 35.06
C SER A 385 8.88 -0.64 35.30
N PRO A 386 8.01 -0.74 36.32
CA PRO A 386 7.14 0.36 36.74
C PRO A 386 7.91 1.60 37.22
N ASP A 387 9.19 1.46 37.59
CA ASP A 387 10.05 2.58 38.00
C ASP A 387 10.53 3.41 36.80
N GLU A 388 10.64 2.80 35.61
CA GLU A 388 11.10 3.47 34.38
C GLU A 388 9.92 3.82 33.45
N TYR A 389 8.85 3.02 33.48
CA TYR A 389 7.72 3.12 32.56
C TYR A 389 6.36 3.22 33.26
N GLU A 390 5.48 3.95 32.61
CA GLU A 390 4.10 4.18 33.02
C GLU A 390 3.15 3.57 31.97
N ILE A 391 2.07 2.92 32.45
CA ILE A 391 1.04 2.33 31.58
C ILE A 391 -0.19 3.22 31.64
N ILE A 392 -0.58 3.76 30.48
CA ILE A 392 -1.74 4.64 30.34
C ILE A 392 -2.76 3.92 29.45
N PHE A 393 -3.91 3.56 30.02
CA PHE A 393 -4.96 2.91 29.25
C PHE A 393 -5.65 3.90 28.31
N THR A 394 -5.87 3.46 27.07
CA THR A 394 -6.56 4.24 26.04
C THR A 394 -7.57 3.35 25.31
N ALA A 395 -8.39 3.91 24.43
CA ALA A 395 -9.36 3.11 23.68
C ALA A 395 -8.71 2.18 22.63
N ASN A 396 -7.49 2.50 22.18
CA ASN A 396 -6.69 1.73 21.20
C ASN A 396 -5.34 2.43 20.96
N ALA A 397 -4.44 1.79 20.20
CA ALA A 397 -3.16 2.38 19.77
C ALA A 397 -3.32 3.75 19.10
N SER A 398 -4.36 3.98 18.30
CA SER A 398 -4.59 5.28 17.65
C SER A 398 -4.89 6.40 18.67
N SER A 399 -5.59 6.07 19.75
CA SER A 399 -5.85 7.00 20.86
C SER A 399 -4.58 7.28 21.66
N ALA A 400 -3.72 6.27 21.85
CA ALA A 400 -2.39 6.44 22.43
C ALA A 400 -1.48 7.34 21.57
N ILE A 401 -1.49 7.16 20.24
CA ILE A 401 -0.76 8.00 19.29
C ILE A 401 -1.27 9.45 19.38
N ARG A 402 -2.60 9.63 19.38
CA ARG A 402 -3.23 10.95 19.49
C ARG A 402 -2.83 11.66 20.78
N LEU A 403 -2.85 10.96 21.91
CA LEU A 403 -2.42 11.49 23.21
C LEU A 403 -1.01 12.09 23.12
N VAL A 404 -0.06 11.34 22.54
CA VAL A 404 1.31 11.84 22.34
C VAL A 404 1.30 13.05 21.40
N ALA A 405 0.60 12.97 20.27
CA ALA A 405 0.55 14.07 19.29
C ALA A 405 -0.02 15.38 19.87
N GLU A 406 -1.08 15.30 20.68
CA GLU A 406 -1.69 16.47 21.32
C GLU A 406 -0.77 17.08 22.39
N SER A 407 -0.07 16.21 23.14
CA SER A 407 0.68 16.59 24.34
C SER A 407 2.16 16.88 24.10
N PHE A 408 2.70 16.52 22.93
CA PHE A 408 4.11 16.75 22.61
C PHE A 408 4.39 18.26 22.43
N PRO A 409 5.53 18.76 22.93
CA PRO A 409 5.90 20.17 22.87
C PRO A 409 6.46 20.55 21.49
N PHE A 410 5.66 20.42 20.43
CA PHE A 410 6.05 20.87 19.11
C PHE A 410 6.22 22.40 19.09
N GLU A 411 7.28 22.87 18.44
CA GLU A 411 7.60 24.28 18.28
C GLU A 411 8.31 24.56 16.93
N ASN A 412 8.52 25.83 16.61
CA ASN A 412 9.37 26.21 15.48
C ASN A 412 10.80 25.67 15.69
N GLY A 413 11.30 24.91 14.73
CA GLY A 413 12.59 24.22 14.80
C GLY A 413 12.49 22.76 15.23
N THR A 414 11.35 22.30 15.77
CA THR A 414 11.08 20.88 15.91
C THR A 414 10.94 20.24 14.53
N GLU A 415 11.58 19.08 14.37
CA GLU A 415 11.38 18.16 13.26
C GLU A 415 10.70 16.88 13.73
N VAL A 416 9.68 16.46 13.00
CA VAL A 416 8.99 15.18 13.17
C VAL A 416 9.33 14.28 11.98
N LEU A 417 10.01 13.17 12.27
CA LEU A 417 10.38 12.17 11.28
C LEU A 417 9.34 11.04 11.30
N LEU A 418 8.67 10.83 10.16
CA LEU A 418 7.66 9.78 9.99
C LEU A 418 8.14 8.74 8.98
N ALA A 419 8.08 7.45 9.31
CA ALA A 419 8.22 6.42 8.29
C ALA A 419 7.07 6.49 7.26
N LYS A 420 7.37 6.28 5.97
CA LYS A 420 6.35 6.15 4.92
C LYS A 420 5.45 4.92 5.09
N ASP A 421 5.96 3.86 5.72
CA ASP A 421 5.20 2.63 6.04
C ASP A 421 4.32 2.74 7.31
N ASN A 422 4.17 3.94 7.86
CA ASN A 422 3.31 4.12 9.02
C ASN A 422 1.83 3.84 8.72
N HIS A 423 1.13 3.35 9.73
CA HIS A 423 -0.33 3.34 9.71
C HIS A 423 -0.86 4.79 9.74
N THR A 424 -2.01 5.06 9.12
CA THR A 424 -2.64 6.39 9.01
C THR A 424 -2.77 7.11 10.35
N SER A 425 -2.98 6.38 11.44
CA SER A 425 -3.03 6.97 12.78
C SER A 425 -1.72 7.64 13.18
N VAL A 426 -0.56 7.11 12.80
CA VAL A 426 0.74 7.75 13.08
C VAL A 426 0.94 8.98 12.20
N HIS A 427 0.48 8.97 10.95
CA HIS A 427 0.53 10.15 10.08
C HIS A 427 -0.26 11.35 10.63
N SER A 428 -1.26 11.13 11.48
CA SER A 428 -2.01 12.23 12.11
C SER A 428 -1.14 13.17 12.96
N ILE A 429 0.00 12.69 13.47
CA ILE A 429 0.98 13.51 14.20
C ILE A 429 1.40 14.73 13.37
N ARG A 430 1.45 14.59 12.04
CA ARG A 430 1.78 15.66 11.10
C ARG A 430 0.91 16.90 11.29
N GLU A 431 -0.39 16.72 11.51
CA GLU A 431 -1.32 17.85 11.60
C GLU A 431 -1.10 18.64 12.90
N TYR A 432 -0.89 17.95 14.03
CA TYR A 432 -0.53 18.57 15.31
C TYR A 432 0.82 19.30 15.23
N ALA A 433 1.82 18.65 14.64
CA ALA A 433 3.16 19.21 14.45
C ALA A 433 3.11 20.50 13.61
N LYS A 434 2.48 20.45 12.43
CA LYS A 434 2.35 21.60 11.54
C LYS A 434 1.57 22.75 12.18
N SER A 435 0.50 22.46 12.93
CA SER A 435 -0.30 23.49 13.62
C SER A 435 0.50 24.30 14.65
N LYS A 436 1.59 23.72 15.17
CA LYS A 436 2.52 24.34 16.14
C LYS A 436 3.83 24.81 15.50
N GLY A 437 3.92 24.82 14.16
CA GLY A 437 5.08 25.33 13.41
C GLY A 437 6.25 24.35 13.24
N ALA A 438 6.10 23.09 13.66
CA ALA A 438 7.11 22.07 13.45
C ALA A 438 7.16 21.58 12.00
N GLN A 439 8.35 21.18 11.55
CA GLN A 439 8.56 20.56 10.25
C GLN A 439 8.28 19.07 10.30
N VAL A 440 7.75 18.50 9.21
CA VAL A 440 7.47 17.07 9.10
C VAL A 440 8.17 16.52 7.89
N LYS A 441 9.01 15.50 8.11
CA LYS A 441 9.76 14.79 7.07
C LYS A 441 9.38 13.31 7.08
N TYR A 442 9.36 12.70 5.90
CA TYR A 442 9.08 11.30 5.65
C TYR A 442 10.34 10.54 5.26
N ILE A 443 10.53 9.38 5.88
CA ILE A 443 11.59 8.44 5.54
C ILE A 443 11.04 7.47 4.49
N PRO A 444 11.66 7.39 3.30
CA PRO A 444 11.13 6.64 2.17
C PRO A 444 11.29 5.12 2.32
N LEU A 445 10.67 4.39 1.40
CA LEU A 445 10.80 2.94 1.25
C LEU A 445 11.58 2.59 -0.02
N ASP A 446 12.33 1.49 0.02
CA ASP A 446 12.96 0.90 -1.16
C ASP A 446 11.96 0.06 -1.99
N GLN A 447 12.45 -0.53 -3.09
CA GLN A 447 11.68 -1.41 -3.97
C GLN A 447 11.19 -2.70 -3.27
N LEU A 448 11.84 -3.11 -2.18
CA LEU A 448 11.44 -4.24 -1.35
C LEU A 448 10.49 -3.82 -0.22
N LEU A 449 10.07 -2.55 -0.20
CA LEU A 449 9.19 -1.93 0.80
C LEU A 449 9.80 -1.91 2.21
N GLN A 450 11.13 -1.87 2.30
CA GLN A 450 11.87 -1.68 3.54
C GLN A 450 12.29 -0.22 3.68
N ILE A 451 12.47 0.25 4.91
CA ILE A 451 13.10 1.55 5.19
C ILE A 451 14.61 1.34 5.19
N PRO A 452 15.38 1.99 4.29
CA PRO A 452 16.81 1.79 4.27
C PRO A 452 17.51 2.47 5.44
N ASP A 453 18.47 1.75 6.04
CA ASP A 453 19.28 2.24 7.15
C ASP A 453 20.00 3.56 6.83
N SER A 454 20.42 3.75 5.57
CA SER A 454 21.09 4.98 5.14
C SER A 454 20.16 6.20 5.16
N SER A 455 18.92 6.06 4.66
CA SER A 455 17.92 7.14 4.70
C SER A 455 17.51 7.48 6.13
N MET A 456 17.31 6.47 6.99
CA MET A 456 17.06 6.69 8.41
C MET A 456 18.21 7.46 9.08
N ARG A 457 19.46 7.04 8.87
CA ARG A 457 20.64 7.69 9.47
C ARG A 457 20.77 9.15 9.01
N ARG A 458 20.65 9.43 7.71
CA ARG A 458 20.70 10.80 7.19
C ARG A 458 19.63 11.69 7.83
N ALA A 459 18.39 11.20 7.94
CA ALA A 459 17.32 11.96 8.58
C ALA A 459 17.63 12.29 10.04
N LEU A 460 18.22 11.34 10.79
CA LEU A 460 18.63 11.54 12.18
C LEU A 460 19.85 12.45 12.34
N ASP A 461 20.83 12.38 11.43
CA ASP A 461 22.05 13.19 11.46
C ASP A 461 21.77 14.69 11.23
N ASN A 462 20.66 15.01 10.56
CA ASN A 462 20.24 16.39 10.27
C ASN A 462 19.46 17.05 11.42
N LEU A 463 19.19 16.34 12.52
CA LEU A 463 18.44 16.89 13.64
C LEU A 463 19.25 17.89 14.45
N SER A 464 18.60 18.97 14.87
CA SER A 464 19.19 19.98 15.75
C SER A 464 19.14 19.48 17.20
N PRO A 465 20.21 19.61 17.99
CA PRO A 465 20.14 19.26 19.41
C PRO A 465 19.37 20.28 20.26
N ARG A 466 18.88 21.39 19.67
CA ARG A 466 18.27 22.51 20.40
C ARG A 466 16.78 22.36 20.67
N HIS A 467 16.09 21.50 19.92
CA HIS A 467 14.63 21.39 19.95
C HIS A 467 14.21 19.94 20.28
N PRO A 468 13.01 19.74 20.86
CA PRO A 468 12.48 18.40 21.04
C PRO A 468 12.06 17.82 19.68
N HIS A 469 12.72 16.76 19.24
CA HIS A 469 12.42 16.04 18.01
C HIS A 469 11.65 14.75 18.27
N LEU A 470 10.85 14.29 17.29
CA LEU A 470 10.08 13.04 17.38
C LEU A 470 10.30 12.17 16.14
N LEU A 471 10.79 10.94 16.34
CA LEU A 471 10.74 9.88 15.34
C LEU A 471 9.53 8.99 15.62
N ALA A 472 8.66 8.80 14.64
CA ALA A 472 7.54 7.86 14.72
C ALA A 472 7.55 6.85 13.57
N TYR A 473 7.63 5.56 13.91
CA TYR A 473 7.68 4.47 12.93
C TYR A 473 7.05 3.18 13.48
N PRO A 474 6.60 2.26 12.61
CA PRO A 474 6.04 1.00 13.08
C PRO A 474 7.16 0.01 13.40
N ALA A 475 6.99 -0.80 14.45
CA ALA A 475 7.88 -1.96 14.67
C ALA A 475 7.68 -3.03 13.59
N GLN A 476 6.46 -3.15 13.06
CA GLN A 476 6.11 -4.04 11.96
C GLN A 476 5.07 -3.37 11.06
N SER A 477 5.29 -3.42 9.75
CA SER A 477 4.31 -2.98 8.75
C SER A 477 2.99 -3.73 8.94
N ASN A 478 1.88 -2.99 9.04
CA ASN A 478 0.55 -3.60 8.99
C ASN A 478 0.14 -4.00 7.56
N ALA A 479 0.83 -3.52 6.54
CA ALA A 479 0.57 -3.82 5.14
C ALA A 479 1.35 -5.07 4.72
N THR A 480 2.68 -5.02 4.79
CA THR A 480 3.57 -6.06 4.26
C THR A 480 4.01 -7.07 5.31
N GLY A 481 3.82 -6.80 6.61
CA GLY A 481 4.38 -7.59 7.70
C GLY A 481 5.88 -7.40 7.93
N ILE A 482 6.59 -6.61 7.13
CA ILE A 482 8.03 -6.35 7.30
C ILE A 482 8.31 -5.79 8.68
N ARG A 483 9.33 -6.32 9.38
CA ARG A 483 9.76 -5.83 10.68
C ARG A 483 10.93 -4.88 10.54
N HIS A 484 10.75 -3.67 11.07
CA HIS A 484 11.74 -2.61 11.01
C HIS A 484 12.80 -2.76 12.09
N SER A 485 13.95 -2.13 11.88
CA SER A 485 15.05 -2.22 12.84
C SER A 485 14.70 -1.51 14.14
N LEU A 486 14.69 -2.25 15.25
CA LEU A 486 14.53 -1.68 16.58
C LEU A 486 15.78 -0.91 17.04
N LYS A 487 16.92 -1.06 16.35
CA LYS A 487 18.15 -0.31 16.64
C LYS A 487 17.98 1.19 16.41
N TRP A 488 17.03 1.60 15.57
CA TRP A 488 16.75 3.02 15.33
C TRP A 488 16.20 3.72 16.57
N VAL A 489 15.63 2.98 17.54
CA VAL A 489 15.24 3.55 18.84
C VAL A 489 16.46 4.22 19.49
N ASN A 490 17.55 3.47 19.65
CA ASN A 490 18.76 3.96 20.31
C ASN A 490 19.45 5.04 19.45
N ALA A 491 19.53 4.82 18.13
CA ALA A 491 20.16 5.78 17.22
C ALA A 491 19.45 7.15 17.21
N ALA A 492 18.12 7.18 17.30
CA ALA A 492 17.36 8.43 17.37
C ALA A 492 17.54 9.14 18.73
N GLN A 493 17.51 8.38 19.82
CA GLN A 493 17.74 8.92 21.17
C GLN A 493 19.15 9.49 21.35
N GLU A 494 20.18 8.88 20.74
CA GLU A 494 21.54 9.40 20.69
C GLU A 494 21.65 10.76 19.99
N LYS A 495 20.73 11.05 19.06
CA LYS A 495 20.60 12.33 18.34
C LYS A 495 19.64 13.31 19.03
N GLY A 496 19.12 12.96 20.20
CA GLY A 496 18.21 13.80 20.99
C GLY A 496 16.73 13.71 20.59
N ALA A 497 16.36 12.83 19.66
CA ALA A 497 14.96 12.61 19.30
C ALA A 497 14.29 11.59 20.24
N MET A 498 13.06 11.89 20.63
CA MET A 498 12.17 10.91 21.27
C MET A 498 11.57 9.97 20.22
N VAL A 499 11.25 8.73 20.62
CA VAL A 499 10.77 7.69 19.72
C VAL A 499 9.38 7.23 20.09
N LEU A 500 8.43 7.37 19.15
CA LEU A 500 7.14 6.72 19.17
C LEU A 500 7.17 5.47 18.28
N LEU A 501 7.12 4.31 18.91
CA LEU A 501 7.10 3.02 18.24
C LEU A 501 5.67 2.47 18.16
N ASP A 502 5.08 2.46 16.96
CA ASP A 502 3.79 1.79 16.75
C ASP A 502 4.00 0.28 16.71
N ALA A 503 3.61 -0.38 17.80
CA ALA A 503 3.79 -1.82 17.95
C ALA A 503 2.50 -2.61 17.68
N ALA A 504 1.41 -1.96 17.24
CA ALA A 504 0.08 -2.57 17.17
C ALA A 504 0.00 -3.77 16.20
N ALA A 505 0.81 -3.80 15.15
CA ALA A 505 0.93 -4.94 14.22
C ALA A 505 2.06 -5.92 14.61
N PHE A 506 2.95 -5.53 15.52
CA PHE A 506 4.11 -6.31 15.95
C PHE A 506 3.78 -7.23 17.13
N VAL A 507 3.18 -6.66 18.19
CA VAL A 507 2.92 -7.36 19.46
C VAL A 507 1.95 -8.55 19.42
N PRO A 508 1.08 -8.73 18.39
CA PRO A 508 0.30 -9.97 18.26
C PRO A 508 1.14 -11.23 18.02
N GLN A 509 2.36 -11.07 17.50
CA GLN A 509 3.22 -12.19 17.09
C GLN A 509 4.64 -12.09 17.61
N SER A 510 5.06 -10.97 18.20
CA SER A 510 6.42 -10.80 18.68
C SER A 510 6.46 -9.95 19.94
N ARG A 511 7.47 -10.14 20.77
CA ARG A 511 7.59 -9.40 22.04
C ARG A 511 8.68 -8.35 21.87
N LEU A 512 8.38 -7.11 22.24
CA LEU A 512 9.43 -6.11 22.43
C LEU A 512 10.10 -6.35 23.79
N ASP A 513 11.42 -6.55 23.78
CA ASP A 513 12.22 -6.69 24.99
C ASP A 513 12.79 -5.33 25.43
N TYR A 514 12.20 -4.77 26.50
CA TYR A 514 12.62 -3.49 27.07
C TYR A 514 14.01 -3.53 27.72
N SER A 515 14.62 -4.71 27.89
CA SER A 515 16.02 -4.78 28.31
C SER A 515 16.99 -4.38 27.19
N GLN A 516 16.56 -4.48 25.93
CA GLN A 516 17.40 -4.23 24.74
C GLN A 516 17.07 -2.90 24.06
N HIS A 517 15.78 -2.62 23.88
CA HIS A 517 15.29 -1.44 23.16
C HIS A 517 14.25 -0.71 24.00
N LYS A 518 14.48 0.58 24.25
CA LYS A 518 13.77 1.37 25.24
C LYS A 518 13.10 2.60 24.61
N PRO A 519 12.05 2.44 23.80
CA PRO A 519 11.38 3.57 23.15
C PRO A 519 10.73 4.48 24.19
N ASP A 520 10.64 5.77 23.88
CA ASP A 520 9.98 6.75 24.74
C ASP A 520 8.48 6.48 24.86
N PHE A 521 7.87 6.08 23.75
CA PHE A 521 6.45 5.77 23.63
C PHE A 521 6.25 4.50 22.82
N MET A 522 5.49 3.54 23.33
CA MET A 522 5.04 2.37 22.56
C MET A 522 3.52 2.25 22.63
N THR A 523 2.88 2.06 21.48
CA THR A 523 1.41 2.01 21.39
C THR A 523 0.91 0.64 20.97
N ILE A 524 -0.11 0.11 21.68
CA ILE A 524 -0.69 -1.21 21.42
C ILE A 524 -2.22 -1.22 21.51
N SER A 525 -2.84 -2.21 20.86
CA SER A 525 -4.28 -2.48 20.90
C SER A 525 -4.54 -3.94 21.28
N PHE A 526 -5.29 -4.18 22.35
CA PHE A 526 -5.48 -5.53 22.89
C PHE A 526 -6.29 -6.44 21.96
N TYR A 527 -7.28 -5.90 21.26
CA TYR A 527 -8.06 -6.66 20.28
C TYR A 527 -7.23 -7.16 19.07
N LYS A 528 -6.05 -6.59 18.80
CA LYS A 528 -5.12 -7.14 17.81
C LYS A 528 -4.28 -8.28 18.37
N MET A 529 -3.99 -8.26 19.67
CA MET A 529 -3.17 -9.27 20.35
C MET A 529 -3.95 -10.55 20.62
N PHE A 530 -5.13 -10.44 21.24
CA PHE A 530 -5.92 -11.58 21.69
C PHE A 530 -7.44 -11.42 21.44
N GLY A 531 -7.85 -10.43 20.66
CA GLY A 531 -9.18 -10.37 20.03
C GLY A 531 -10.30 -9.73 20.86
N TYR A 532 -10.09 -9.59 22.17
CA TYR A 532 -11.03 -8.94 23.09
C TYR A 532 -10.27 -8.47 24.34
N PRO A 533 -10.54 -7.29 24.89
CA PRO A 533 -11.65 -6.40 24.55
C PRO A 533 -11.34 -5.45 23.39
N THR A 534 -12.37 -5.12 22.61
CA THR A 534 -12.36 -3.94 21.74
C THR A 534 -12.56 -2.68 22.60
N GLY A 535 -12.17 -1.52 22.07
CA GLY A 535 -12.23 -0.26 22.85
C GLY A 535 -11.25 -0.24 24.03
N ALA A 536 -10.17 -1.02 23.96
CA ALA A 536 -9.08 -0.99 24.93
C ALA A 536 -7.71 -1.18 24.23
N GLY A 537 -6.75 -0.36 24.65
CA GLY A 537 -5.33 -0.41 24.32
C GLY A 537 -4.53 0.32 25.39
N CYS A 538 -3.25 0.57 25.14
CA CYS A 538 -2.47 1.42 26.02
C CYS A 538 -1.30 2.11 25.31
N LEU A 539 -0.85 3.17 25.96
CA LEU A 539 0.45 3.79 25.77
C LEU A 539 1.36 3.28 26.89
N ILE A 540 2.50 2.71 26.53
CA ILE A 540 3.62 2.46 27.45
C ILE A 540 4.59 3.62 27.26
N ALA A 541 4.73 4.47 28.27
CA ALA A 541 5.51 5.70 28.19
C ALA A 541 6.67 5.66 29.19
N ARG A 542 7.87 6.00 28.73
CA ARG A 542 9.01 6.21 29.63
C ARG A 542 8.73 7.44 30.50
N ARG A 543 8.88 7.33 31.82
CA ARG A 543 8.54 8.40 32.77
C ARG A 543 9.24 9.73 32.43
N SER A 544 10.55 9.69 32.17
CA SER A 544 11.33 10.89 31.80
C SER A 544 10.84 11.60 30.55
N SER A 545 10.18 10.88 29.64
CA SER A 545 9.66 11.41 28.39
C SER A 545 8.20 11.84 28.55
N LEU A 546 7.45 11.14 29.40
CA LEU A 546 6.10 11.52 29.83
C LEU A 546 6.06 12.86 30.59
N ASP A 547 7.12 13.20 31.33
CA ASP A 547 7.24 14.47 32.05
C ASP A 547 7.45 15.68 31.13
N LYS A 548 7.84 15.42 29.87
CA LYS A 548 7.92 16.46 28.83
C LYS A 548 6.58 16.67 28.13
N LEU A 549 5.61 15.79 28.30
CA LEU A 549 4.28 15.91 27.70
C LEU A 549 3.40 16.81 28.55
N VAL A 550 2.72 17.75 27.90
CA VAL A 550 1.80 18.70 28.54
C VAL A 550 0.35 18.30 28.19
N PRO A 551 -0.50 17.98 29.17
CA PRO A 551 -1.92 17.66 28.89
C PRO A 551 -2.60 18.80 28.12
N HIS A 552 -3.16 18.49 26.95
CA HIS A 552 -3.89 19.47 26.13
C HIS A 552 -5.24 19.88 26.75
N SER A 553 -5.85 18.99 27.53
CA SER A 553 -7.12 19.24 28.21
C SER A 553 -7.19 18.43 29.51
N PHE A 554 -8.14 18.78 30.39
CA PHE A 554 -8.40 18.05 31.62
C PHE A 554 -9.87 17.63 31.74
N ALA A 555 -10.13 16.52 32.43
CA ALA A 555 -11.45 16.15 32.91
C ALA A 555 -11.35 15.33 34.21
N GLY A 556 -12.50 14.92 34.75
CA GLY A 556 -12.54 13.98 35.87
C GLY A 556 -11.72 12.72 35.59
N GLY A 557 -11.13 12.15 36.63
CA GLY A 557 -10.14 11.05 36.51
C GLY A 557 -8.70 11.55 36.44
N ALA A 558 -8.42 12.53 35.57
CA ALA A 558 -7.08 13.07 35.33
C ALA A 558 -6.60 14.10 36.36
N VAL A 559 -7.54 14.82 37.01
CA VAL A 559 -7.25 15.87 37.99
C VAL A 559 -7.62 15.42 39.39
N CYS A 560 -6.85 15.88 40.38
CA CYS A 560 -7.18 15.72 41.80
C CYS A 560 -7.96 16.94 42.33
N TYR A 561 -7.75 18.12 41.74
CA TYR A 561 -8.43 19.34 42.14
C TYR A 561 -8.55 20.32 40.97
N TYR A 562 -9.73 20.95 40.86
CA TYR A 562 -9.99 22.09 39.98
C TYR A 562 -10.70 23.15 40.81
N SER A 563 -10.11 24.35 40.88
CA SER A 563 -10.77 25.48 41.51
C SER A 563 -11.89 25.94 40.57
N GLY A 564 -13.13 25.65 40.96
CA GLY A 564 -14.31 25.91 40.14
C GLY A 564 -14.52 27.39 39.78
N PRO A 565 -15.56 27.68 38.98
CA PRO A 565 -15.93 29.05 38.63
C PRO A 565 -16.00 29.94 39.88
N TRP A 566 -15.43 31.14 39.78
CA TRP A 566 -15.39 32.16 40.84
C TRP A 566 -14.44 31.89 42.01
N SER A 567 -13.61 30.84 41.95
CA SER A 567 -12.45 30.72 42.85
C SER A 567 -11.41 31.78 42.47
N PRO A 568 -10.86 32.55 43.43
CA PRO A 568 -9.82 33.55 43.16
C PRO A 568 -8.45 32.91 42.83
N THR A 569 -8.32 31.59 42.93
CA THR A 569 -7.02 30.91 42.84
C THR A 569 -6.70 30.30 41.47
N GLU A 570 -7.69 30.12 40.58
CA GLU A 570 -7.56 29.46 39.25
C GLU A 570 -6.66 28.20 39.25
N ARG A 571 -6.64 27.44 40.36
CA ARG A 571 -5.75 26.29 40.55
C ARG A 571 -6.29 25.05 39.86
N LEU A 572 -5.40 24.38 39.13
CA LEU A 572 -5.61 23.07 38.54
C LEU A 572 -4.48 22.15 39.00
N LEU A 573 -4.83 21.03 39.64
CA LEU A 573 -3.87 20.03 40.10
C LEU A 573 -4.16 18.70 39.39
N TYR A 574 -3.19 18.25 38.61
CA TYR A 574 -3.22 16.94 37.96
C TYR A 574 -2.83 15.84 38.94
N ARG A 575 -3.14 14.58 38.61
CA ARG A 575 -2.55 13.43 39.31
C ARG A 575 -1.05 13.35 38.99
N ASP A 576 -0.27 12.86 39.96
CA ASP A 576 1.20 12.87 39.90
C ASP A 576 1.80 11.82 38.95
N ASP A 577 0.99 10.90 38.42
CA ASP A 577 1.42 9.77 37.58
C ASP A 577 0.84 9.84 36.15
N GLY A 578 0.88 8.72 35.42
CA GLY A 578 0.28 8.62 34.08
C GLY A 578 -1.23 8.80 34.05
N ARG A 579 -1.94 8.69 35.18
CA ARG A 579 -3.39 8.87 35.24
C ARG A 579 -3.80 10.30 34.90
N ARG A 580 -2.88 11.27 34.91
CA ARG A 580 -3.12 12.62 34.36
C ARG A 580 -3.53 12.62 32.88
N PHE A 581 -3.29 11.52 32.16
CA PHE A 581 -3.72 11.33 30.78
C PHE A 581 -4.88 10.34 30.63
N GLU A 582 -5.37 9.72 31.71
CA GLU A 582 -6.57 8.87 31.72
C GLU A 582 -7.81 9.75 31.96
N ILE A 583 -8.23 10.44 30.90
CA ILE A 583 -9.34 11.40 30.94
C ILE A 583 -10.69 10.65 30.96
N GLY A 584 -11.51 10.93 31.97
CA GLY A 584 -12.85 10.36 32.12
C GLY A 584 -12.89 9.04 32.90
N THR A 585 -14.02 8.34 32.82
CA THR A 585 -14.17 7.03 33.48
C THR A 585 -13.47 5.97 32.64
N PRO A 586 -12.53 5.18 33.20
CA PRO A 586 -11.87 4.12 32.47
C PRO A 586 -12.83 2.99 32.13
N ASN A 587 -12.50 2.19 31.12
CA ASN A 587 -13.23 0.96 30.76
C ASN A 587 -12.95 -0.16 31.78
N TYR A 588 -13.37 0.04 33.03
CA TYR A 588 -12.96 -0.80 34.16
C TYR A 588 -13.48 -2.24 34.10
N ALA A 589 -14.56 -2.49 33.37
CA ALA A 589 -15.07 -3.84 33.11
C ALA A 589 -14.14 -4.68 32.21
N SER A 590 -13.20 -4.02 31.51
CA SER A 590 -12.28 -4.68 30.56
C SER A 590 -10.95 -5.10 31.18
N PHE A 591 -10.57 -4.59 32.35
CA PHE A 591 -9.24 -4.84 32.92
C PHE A 591 -8.95 -6.31 33.21
N HIS A 592 -9.93 -7.04 33.73
CA HIS A 592 -9.79 -8.48 33.92
C HIS A 592 -9.60 -9.24 32.60
N ALA A 593 -10.33 -8.88 31.55
CA ALA A 593 -10.15 -9.47 30.23
C ALA A 593 -8.75 -9.22 29.66
N ILE A 594 -8.19 -8.03 29.92
CA ILE A 594 -6.82 -7.68 29.53
C ILE A 594 -5.82 -8.58 30.25
N ALA A 595 -5.94 -8.74 31.57
CA ALA A 595 -5.08 -9.62 32.36
C ALA A 595 -5.15 -11.08 31.86
N LEU A 596 -6.37 -11.61 31.64
CA LEU A 596 -6.57 -12.94 31.07
C LEU A 596 -5.98 -13.08 29.66
N GLY A 597 -6.06 -12.03 28.83
CA GLY A 597 -5.48 -12.03 27.49
C GLY A 597 -3.96 -12.15 27.49
N PHE A 598 -3.29 -11.41 28.37
CA PHE A 598 -1.84 -11.54 28.56
C PHE A 598 -1.45 -12.91 29.13
N GLN A 599 -2.21 -13.43 30.09
CA GLN A 599 -2.01 -14.78 30.59
C GLN A 599 -2.14 -15.82 29.48
N PHE A 600 -3.20 -15.74 28.66
CA PHE A 600 -3.44 -16.65 27.54
C PHE A 600 -2.27 -16.65 26.54
N LEU A 601 -1.74 -15.47 26.18
CA LEU A 601 -0.59 -15.39 25.28
C LEU A 601 0.69 -15.93 25.91
N SER A 602 0.93 -15.68 27.20
CA SER A 602 2.07 -16.21 27.94
C SER A 602 2.04 -17.73 28.03
N GLU A 603 0.89 -18.33 28.31
CA GLU A 603 0.70 -19.79 28.35
C GLU A 603 0.89 -20.45 26.98
N LEU A 604 0.46 -19.78 25.91
CA LEU A 604 0.62 -20.27 24.55
C LEU A 604 2.08 -20.20 24.06
N GLY A 605 2.83 -19.20 24.54
CA GLY A 605 4.19 -18.89 24.12
C GLY A 605 4.22 -18.11 22.80
N LEU A 606 4.60 -16.83 22.87
CA LEU A 606 4.55 -15.95 21.69
C LEU A 606 5.51 -16.37 20.57
N GLU A 607 6.65 -16.97 20.91
CA GLU A 607 7.58 -17.56 19.94
C GLU A 607 6.93 -18.72 19.16
N GLU A 608 6.08 -19.53 19.82
CA GLU A 608 5.34 -20.60 19.15
C GLU A 608 4.29 -20.00 18.19
N VAL A 609 3.62 -18.90 18.61
CA VAL A 609 2.67 -18.16 17.77
C VAL A 609 3.36 -17.56 16.55
N GLU A 610 4.52 -16.91 16.74
CA GLU A 610 5.31 -16.35 15.66
C GLU A 610 5.67 -17.44 14.64
N ARG A 611 6.34 -18.48 15.12
CA ARG A 611 6.91 -19.53 14.28
C ARG A 611 5.86 -20.27 13.46
N ARG A 612 4.70 -20.57 14.06
CA ARG A 612 3.62 -21.27 13.34
C ARG A 612 2.92 -20.37 12.30
N SER A 613 2.65 -19.11 12.65
CA SER A 613 1.97 -18.19 11.73
C SER A 613 2.90 -17.80 10.58
N SER A 614 4.19 -17.57 10.85
CA SER A 614 5.19 -17.31 9.82
C SER A 614 5.41 -18.49 8.88
N ALA A 615 5.37 -19.74 9.37
CA ALA A 615 5.43 -20.92 8.51
C ALA A 615 4.27 -20.97 7.51
N LEU A 616 3.04 -20.73 7.98
CA LEU A 616 1.85 -20.70 7.13
C LEU A 616 1.91 -19.55 6.10
N ALA A 617 2.34 -18.35 6.52
CA ALA A 617 2.46 -17.20 5.64
C ALA A 617 3.53 -17.45 4.56
N ARG A 618 4.71 -17.95 4.93
CA ARG A 618 5.79 -18.25 3.99
C ARG A 618 5.39 -19.33 2.99
N TRP A 619 4.72 -20.39 3.43
CA TRP A 619 4.20 -21.41 2.52
C TRP A 619 3.22 -20.78 1.51
N LEU A 620 2.31 -19.92 1.99
CA LEU A 620 1.33 -19.27 1.13
C LEU A 620 1.99 -18.32 0.12
N GLU A 621 2.94 -17.50 0.55
CA GLU A 621 3.73 -16.61 -0.30
C GLU A 621 4.42 -17.36 -1.43
N LEU A 622 5.13 -18.44 -1.10
CA LEU A 622 5.82 -19.27 -2.07
C LEU A 622 4.83 -19.86 -3.07
N LYS A 623 3.74 -20.48 -2.59
CA LYS A 623 2.76 -21.13 -3.47
C LYS A 623 2.03 -20.14 -4.38
N LEU A 624 1.69 -18.95 -3.90
CA LEU A 624 1.09 -17.91 -4.74
C LEU A 624 2.10 -17.37 -5.76
N SER A 625 3.36 -17.18 -5.35
CA SER A 625 4.45 -16.73 -6.23
C SER A 625 4.86 -17.73 -7.30
N GLU A 626 4.43 -19.00 -7.22
CA GLU A 626 4.65 -20.06 -8.21
C GLU A 626 3.53 -20.14 -9.26
N LEU A 627 2.35 -19.55 -9.02
CA LEU A 627 1.21 -19.65 -9.93
C LEU A 627 1.47 -18.85 -11.21
N ARG A 628 1.39 -19.52 -12.37
CA ARG A 628 1.54 -18.93 -13.70
C ARG A 628 0.36 -19.31 -14.59
N HIS A 629 -0.12 -18.37 -15.39
CA HIS A 629 -1.06 -18.64 -16.46
C HIS A 629 -0.41 -19.57 -17.50
N SER A 630 -1.18 -20.45 -18.11
CA SER A 630 -0.76 -21.37 -19.18
C SER A 630 -0.69 -20.68 -20.56
N THR A 631 -0.53 -19.35 -20.59
CA THR A 631 -0.29 -18.59 -21.82
C THR A 631 1.15 -18.79 -22.30
N LYS A 632 1.44 -18.44 -23.57
CA LYS A 632 2.81 -18.53 -24.13
C LYS A 632 3.87 -17.83 -23.27
N LEU A 633 3.47 -16.81 -22.51
CA LEU A 633 4.36 -15.96 -21.73
C LEU A 633 4.45 -16.38 -20.26
N ALA A 634 3.67 -17.38 -19.86
CA ALA A 634 3.63 -17.88 -18.49
C ALA A 634 3.60 -16.73 -17.46
N THR A 635 2.67 -15.77 -17.61
CA THR A 635 2.59 -14.60 -16.73
C THR A 635 2.23 -15.01 -15.30
N PRO A 636 2.72 -14.31 -14.26
CA PRO A 636 2.35 -14.58 -12.88
C PRO A 636 0.88 -14.23 -12.61
N LEU A 637 0.17 -15.12 -11.92
CA LEU A 637 -1.19 -14.85 -11.45
C LEU A 637 -1.20 -13.90 -10.26
N CYS A 638 -0.17 -13.94 -9.42
CA CYS A 638 -0.08 -13.11 -8.21
C CYS A 638 1.25 -12.36 -8.19
N GLN A 639 1.21 -11.09 -7.83
CA GLN A 639 2.38 -10.35 -7.38
C GLN A 639 2.32 -10.25 -5.85
N VAL A 640 3.27 -10.90 -5.18
CA VAL A 640 3.40 -10.84 -3.72
C VAL A 640 4.43 -9.78 -3.35
N TYR A 641 4.01 -8.80 -2.54
CA TYR A 641 4.84 -7.67 -2.16
C TYR A 641 5.65 -7.94 -0.88
N GLY A 642 6.91 -7.49 -0.86
CA GLY A 642 7.83 -7.75 0.25
C GLY A 642 8.18 -9.24 0.40
N LEU A 643 8.21 -10.00 -0.70
CA LEU A 643 8.65 -11.39 -0.72
C LEU A 643 10.15 -11.49 -0.39
N SER A 644 10.58 -12.60 0.21
CA SER A 644 11.99 -12.89 0.54
C SER A 644 12.64 -12.01 1.63
N VAL A 645 11.88 -11.11 2.26
CA VAL A 645 12.38 -10.35 3.42
C VAL A 645 12.54 -11.30 4.61
N LYS A 646 13.77 -11.39 5.14
CA LYS A 646 14.12 -12.34 6.23
C LYS A 646 13.33 -12.13 7.51
N ASN A 647 13.02 -10.87 7.85
CA ASN A 647 12.38 -10.49 9.10
C ASN A 647 10.99 -9.91 8.83
N LYS A 648 9.99 -10.78 8.80
CA LYS A 648 8.61 -10.44 8.42
C LYS A 648 7.62 -11.28 9.24
N GLY A 649 6.59 -10.61 9.77
CA GLY A 649 5.46 -11.25 10.44
C GLY A 649 4.54 -11.98 9.45
N ALA A 650 3.50 -12.64 9.96
CA ALA A 650 2.65 -13.51 9.15
C ALA A 650 1.56 -12.74 8.37
N THR A 651 1.99 -11.79 7.54
CA THR A 651 1.15 -10.96 6.68
C THR A 651 1.63 -11.05 5.24
N VAL A 652 0.71 -11.29 4.32
CA VAL A 652 0.95 -11.40 2.88
C VAL A 652 0.12 -10.34 2.19
N MET A 653 0.81 -9.40 1.54
CA MET A 653 0.20 -8.38 0.69
C MET A 653 0.39 -8.78 -0.77
N LEU A 654 -0.67 -8.76 -1.56
CA LEU A 654 -0.62 -9.18 -2.96
C LEU A 654 -1.67 -8.51 -3.84
N ASN A 655 -1.44 -8.57 -5.15
CA ASN A 655 -2.43 -8.34 -6.19
C ASN A 655 -2.52 -9.53 -7.15
N PHE A 656 -3.69 -9.70 -7.76
CA PHE A 656 -3.94 -10.71 -8.78
C PHE A 656 -3.84 -10.08 -10.16
N PHE A 657 -3.30 -10.83 -11.13
CA PHE A 657 -3.15 -10.41 -12.52
C PHE A 657 -3.79 -11.46 -13.42
N ASP A 658 -4.39 -11.00 -14.51
CA ASP A 658 -5.03 -11.86 -15.50
C ASP A 658 -4.00 -12.46 -16.48
N CYS A 659 -4.48 -13.28 -17.41
CA CYS A 659 -3.61 -13.92 -18.39
C CYS A 659 -2.91 -12.96 -19.37
N ASN A 660 -3.35 -11.70 -19.42
CA ASN A 660 -2.80 -10.61 -20.22
C ASN A 660 -1.94 -9.64 -19.41
N ASN A 661 -1.70 -9.93 -18.11
CA ASN A 661 -0.97 -9.09 -17.16
C ASN A 661 -1.72 -7.80 -16.77
N THR A 662 -3.05 -7.82 -16.88
CA THR A 662 -3.95 -6.78 -16.36
C THR A 662 -4.26 -7.07 -14.89
N ILE A 663 -4.25 -6.07 -14.03
CA ILE A 663 -4.60 -6.24 -12.61
C ILE A 663 -6.09 -6.57 -12.45
N PHE A 664 -6.43 -7.55 -11.61
CA PHE A 664 -7.81 -7.75 -11.18
C PHE A 664 -8.16 -6.74 -10.07
N SER A 665 -9.35 -6.13 -10.14
CA SER A 665 -9.83 -5.25 -9.07
C SER A 665 -9.82 -5.95 -7.71
N HIS A 666 -9.03 -5.41 -6.77
CA HIS A 666 -8.94 -5.96 -5.41
C HIS A 666 -10.31 -5.96 -4.69
N ALA A 667 -11.23 -5.07 -5.07
CA ALA A 667 -12.56 -5.02 -4.46
C ALA A 667 -13.44 -6.18 -4.95
N LEU A 668 -13.39 -6.47 -6.25
CA LEU A 668 -14.07 -7.64 -6.80
C LEU A 668 -13.47 -8.94 -6.26
N ILE A 669 -12.15 -9.02 -6.12
CA ILE A 669 -11.48 -10.17 -5.48
C ILE A 669 -11.96 -10.35 -4.03
N ARG A 670 -12.08 -9.27 -3.24
CA ARG A 670 -12.65 -9.36 -1.89
C ARG A 670 -14.08 -9.87 -1.91
N GLN A 671 -14.94 -9.34 -2.76
CA GLN A 671 -16.34 -9.77 -2.86
C GLN A 671 -16.43 -11.26 -3.24
N ALA A 672 -15.60 -11.71 -4.17
CA ALA A 672 -15.46 -13.11 -4.54
C ALA A 672 -14.99 -13.99 -3.37
N LEU A 673 -14.04 -13.54 -2.57
CA LEU A 673 -13.58 -14.22 -1.35
C LEU A 673 -14.71 -14.33 -0.30
N GLU A 674 -15.47 -13.26 -0.09
CA GLU A 674 -16.60 -13.24 0.85
C GLU A 674 -17.70 -14.24 0.44
N ASN A 675 -18.02 -14.32 -0.86
CA ASN A 675 -18.98 -15.29 -1.41
C ASN A 675 -18.60 -16.76 -1.12
N VAL A 676 -17.31 -17.05 -0.99
CA VAL A 676 -16.79 -18.39 -0.70
C VAL A 676 -16.37 -18.57 0.77
N GLY A 677 -16.71 -17.62 1.65
CA GLY A 677 -16.43 -17.73 3.09
C GLY A 677 -15.01 -17.44 3.53
N ILE A 678 -14.23 -16.73 2.72
CA ILE A 678 -12.87 -16.33 3.04
C ILE A 678 -12.88 -14.83 3.37
N ILE A 679 -12.49 -14.48 4.60
CA ILE A 679 -12.46 -13.10 5.08
C ILE A 679 -11.03 -12.59 5.01
N VAL A 680 -10.79 -11.59 4.17
CA VAL A 680 -9.52 -10.87 4.03
C VAL A 680 -9.76 -9.36 4.17
N ARG A 681 -8.70 -8.57 4.06
CA ARG A 681 -8.82 -7.13 3.88
C ARG A 681 -8.34 -6.70 2.49
N ASN A 682 -8.96 -5.66 1.94
CA ASN A 682 -8.54 -5.02 0.69
C ASN A 682 -8.35 -3.50 0.85
N GLY A 683 -7.79 -2.86 -0.18
CA GLY A 683 -7.58 -1.41 -0.25
C GLY A 683 -6.20 -1.01 0.26
N CYS A 684 -6.11 0.16 0.89
CA CYS A 684 -4.83 0.71 1.36
C CYS A 684 -4.42 0.26 2.78
N PHE A 685 -5.24 -0.55 3.46
CA PHE A 685 -5.01 -1.02 4.85
C PHE A 685 -4.75 0.09 5.89
N CYS A 686 -5.16 1.33 5.62
CA CYS A 686 -4.73 2.51 6.37
C CYS A 686 -3.19 2.63 6.44
N ASN A 687 -2.51 2.32 5.35
CA ASN A 687 -1.08 2.46 5.13
C ASN A 687 -0.85 2.79 3.65
N LEU A 688 -1.28 4.00 3.28
CA LEU A 688 -1.25 4.45 1.89
C LEU A 688 0.19 4.54 1.36
N GLY A 689 1.16 4.94 2.19
CA GLY A 689 2.55 5.09 1.75
C GLY A 689 3.15 3.79 1.23
N THR A 690 2.97 2.68 1.95
CA THR A 690 3.46 1.36 1.49
C THR A 690 2.67 0.83 0.31
N VAL A 691 1.35 0.96 0.31
CA VAL A 691 0.53 0.48 -0.79
C VAL A 691 0.83 1.26 -2.06
N GLN A 692 0.93 2.60 -1.99
CA GLN A 692 1.33 3.44 -3.11
C GLN A 692 2.71 3.07 -3.63
N GLN A 693 3.71 2.84 -2.75
CA GLN A 693 5.04 2.39 -3.17
C GLN A 693 4.98 1.04 -3.90
N ALA A 694 4.18 0.10 -3.40
CA ALA A 694 4.08 -1.24 -3.93
C ALA A 694 3.32 -1.30 -5.27
N THR A 695 2.25 -0.53 -5.40
CA THR A 695 1.38 -0.57 -6.57
C THR A 695 1.76 0.46 -7.62
N TYR A 696 2.79 1.28 -7.40
CA TYR A 696 3.15 2.36 -8.31
C TYR A 696 3.37 1.90 -9.76
N THR A 697 4.08 0.79 -9.94
CA THR A 697 4.39 0.23 -11.27
C THR A 697 3.20 -0.45 -11.93
N THR A 698 2.17 -0.81 -11.17
CA THR A 698 1.00 -1.58 -11.64
C THR A 698 -0.27 -0.74 -11.74
N ALA A 699 -0.39 0.31 -10.92
CA ALA A 699 -1.52 1.24 -10.84
C ALA A 699 -1.16 2.64 -11.37
N GLY A 700 0.13 2.98 -11.50
CA GLY A 700 0.56 4.28 -11.99
C GLY A 700 0.60 5.35 -10.90
N ALA A 701 1.41 6.36 -11.15
CA ALA A 701 1.61 7.54 -10.31
C ALA A 701 0.31 8.28 -9.97
N GLU A 702 -0.44 8.53 -11.04
CA GLU A 702 -1.62 9.36 -11.08
C GLU A 702 -2.78 8.75 -10.27
N HIS A 703 -2.80 7.42 -10.09
CA HIS A 703 -3.96 6.71 -9.53
C HIS A 703 -4.02 6.74 -8.01
N CYS A 704 -2.92 7.05 -7.33
CA CYS A 704 -2.89 7.20 -5.87
C CYS A 704 -2.77 8.67 -5.42
N GLU A 705 -2.45 9.60 -6.34
CA GLU A 705 -2.67 11.03 -6.14
C GLU A 705 -4.12 11.33 -6.47
N LEU A 706 -5.01 11.11 -5.50
CA LEU A 706 -6.43 11.45 -5.59
C LEU A 706 -6.58 12.84 -6.21
N ASP A 707 -7.15 12.86 -7.42
CA ASP A 707 -7.70 13.98 -8.14
C ASP A 707 -7.28 15.36 -7.59
N LYS A 708 -6.22 15.94 -8.16
CA LYS A 708 -5.70 17.26 -7.74
C LYS A 708 -6.73 18.38 -7.94
N TYR A 709 -7.87 18.12 -8.59
CA TYR A 709 -8.80 19.17 -9.01
C TYR A 709 -10.27 18.91 -8.65
N GLU A 710 -10.73 17.67 -8.44
CA GLU A 710 -12.02 17.41 -7.78
C GLU A 710 -11.83 16.92 -6.35
N LYS A 711 -12.28 17.75 -5.39
CA LYS A 711 -12.47 17.31 -4.01
C LYS A 711 -13.31 16.04 -4.04
N ILE A 712 -12.75 14.91 -3.63
CA ILE A 712 -13.55 13.79 -3.18
C ILE A 712 -14.35 14.30 -1.97
N LEU A 713 -15.61 14.65 -2.23
CA LEU A 713 -16.47 15.40 -1.30
C LEU A 713 -16.91 14.55 -0.10
N ASP A 714 -16.88 13.21 -0.21
CA ASP A 714 -17.25 12.29 0.85
C ASP A 714 -16.61 10.89 0.73
N CYS A 715 -16.61 10.14 1.85
CA CYS A 715 -16.06 8.78 1.94
C CYS A 715 -16.78 7.78 1.02
N LYS A 716 -18.07 8.00 0.73
CA LYS A 716 -18.84 7.09 -0.11
C LYS A 716 -18.38 7.18 -1.56
N THR A 717 -18.13 8.39 -2.05
CA THR A 717 -17.58 8.65 -3.38
C THR A 717 -16.14 8.15 -3.50
N PHE A 718 -15.35 8.23 -2.42
CA PHE A 718 -14.03 7.59 -2.34
C PHE A 718 -14.14 6.06 -2.50
N ASP A 719 -15.02 5.43 -1.73
CA ASP A 719 -15.24 3.99 -1.77
C ASP A 719 -15.79 3.55 -3.15
N ASP A 720 -16.75 4.30 -3.70
CA ASP A 720 -17.48 3.99 -4.94
C ASP A 720 -16.74 4.37 -6.23
N LYS A 721 -15.73 5.27 -6.21
CA LYS A 721 -14.95 5.64 -7.41
C LYS A 721 -13.51 5.14 -7.39
N ILE A 722 -12.88 5.02 -6.22
CA ILE A 722 -11.47 4.64 -6.08
C ILE A 722 -11.33 3.19 -5.64
N LEU A 723 -12.02 2.79 -4.57
CA LEU A 723 -11.89 1.42 -4.04
C LEU A 723 -12.69 0.41 -4.87
N SER A 724 -13.90 0.75 -5.34
CA SER A 724 -14.77 -0.14 -6.12
C SER A 724 -14.23 -0.40 -7.54
N LYS A 725 -13.69 0.64 -8.20
CA LYS A 725 -13.01 0.52 -9.50
C LYS A 725 -11.65 -0.19 -9.39
N GLY A 726 -11.12 -0.37 -8.17
CA GLY A 726 -9.99 -1.26 -7.87
C GLY A 726 -8.61 -0.74 -8.30
N HIS A 727 -8.48 0.57 -8.53
CA HIS A 727 -7.29 1.15 -9.19
C HIS A 727 -6.11 1.42 -8.25
N CYS A 728 -6.32 1.70 -6.96
CA CYS A 728 -5.23 1.88 -5.98
C CYS A 728 -5.54 1.07 -4.72
N GLY A 729 -4.80 -0.03 -4.51
CA GLY A 729 -4.99 -0.92 -3.37
C GLY A 729 -4.39 -2.32 -3.57
N ALA A 730 -4.48 -3.16 -2.54
CA ALA A 730 -4.07 -4.55 -2.60
C ALA A 730 -5.01 -5.45 -1.79
N ILE A 731 -4.79 -6.77 -1.86
CA ILE A 731 -5.32 -7.74 -0.90
C ILE A 731 -4.28 -7.99 0.20
N ARG A 732 -4.73 -8.04 1.46
CA ARG A 732 -3.92 -8.45 2.60
C ARG A 732 -4.52 -9.69 3.26
N VAL A 733 -3.72 -10.74 3.30
CA VAL A 733 -3.93 -11.96 4.08
C VAL A 733 -3.05 -11.87 5.32
N SER A 734 -3.60 -12.08 6.50
CA SER A 734 -2.86 -12.04 7.76
C SER A 734 -3.29 -13.19 8.67
N LEU A 735 -2.30 -13.94 9.15
CA LEU A 735 -2.51 -15.16 9.92
C LEU A 735 -2.30 -14.90 11.41
N GLY A 736 -2.94 -15.66 12.28
CA GLY A 736 -2.89 -15.41 13.72
C GLY A 736 -3.36 -16.60 14.56
N LEU A 737 -3.94 -16.30 15.73
CA LEU A 737 -4.18 -17.28 16.79
C LEU A 737 -5.00 -18.50 16.36
N GLY A 738 -5.98 -18.29 15.48
CA GLY A 738 -6.90 -19.31 15.01
C GLY A 738 -6.52 -19.97 13.69
N SER A 739 -5.48 -19.50 13.00
CA SER A 739 -5.11 -19.97 11.67
C SER A 739 -4.46 -21.35 11.68
N ASN A 740 -4.78 -22.19 10.70
CA ASN A 740 -4.10 -23.47 10.46
C ASN A 740 -3.80 -23.70 8.96
N PHE A 741 -3.25 -24.87 8.63
CA PHE A 741 -2.91 -25.21 7.24
C PHE A 741 -4.13 -25.25 6.30
N ARG A 742 -5.31 -25.62 6.82
CA ARG A 742 -6.54 -25.62 6.02
C ARG A 742 -6.88 -24.22 5.53
N ASP A 743 -6.68 -23.19 6.36
CA ASP A 743 -7.01 -21.82 6.02
C ASP A 743 -6.15 -21.30 4.84
N VAL A 744 -4.83 -21.52 4.85
CA VAL A 744 -3.95 -21.14 3.73
C VAL A 744 -4.19 -21.98 2.48
N TYR A 745 -4.56 -23.25 2.63
CA TYR A 745 -4.92 -24.11 1.51
C TYR A 745 -6.22 -23.67 0.82
N CYS A 746 -7.24 -23.26 1.59
CA CYS A 746 -8.47 -22.66 1.06
C CYS A 746 -8.17 -21.43 0.20
N PHE A 747 -7.35 -20.50 0.70
CA PHE A 747 -6.95 -19.31 -0.06
C PHE A 747 -6.14 -19.67 -1.32
N TYR A 748 -5.24 -20.66 -1.23
CA TYR A 748 -4.50 -21.15 -2.39
C TYR A 748 -5.41 -21.74 -3.48
N LEU A 749 -6.40 -22.55 -3.10
CA LEU A 749 -7.39 -23.08 -4.04
C LEU A 749 -8.25 -21.98 -4.67
N PHE A 750 -8.62 -20.96 -3.89
CA PHE A 750 -9.31 -19.78 -4.42
C PHE A 750 -8.44 -19.08 -5.47
N ALA A 751 -7.19 -18.78 -5.16
CA ALA A 751 -6.26 -18.14 -6.09
C ALA A 751 -6.14 -18.92 -7.40
N LYS A 752 -5.96 -20.24 -7.32
CA LYS A 752 -5.89 -21.12 -8.50
C LYS A 752 -7.11 -21.02 -9.43
N GLY A 753 -8.29 -20.67 -8.91
CA GLY A 753 -9.48 -20.53 -9.73
C GLY A 753 -9.42 -19.41 -10.76
N PHE A 754 -8.48 -18.46 -10.61
CA PHE A 754 -8.25 -17.37 -11.55
C PHE A 754 -7.18 -17.70 -12.62
N LEU A 755 -6.60 -18.90 -12.59
CA LEU A 755 -5.66 -19.31 -13.63
C LEU A 755 -6.34 -19.29 -15.00
N ASN A 756 -5.68 -18.68 -15.97
CA ASN A 756 -6.15 -18.52 -17.35
C ASN A 756 -7.44 -17.70 -17.52
N THR A 757 -7.79 -16.86 -16.54
CA THR A 757 -8.95 -15.97 -16.59
C THR A 757 -8.55 -14.57 -17.06
N GLU A 758 -9.45 -13.89 -17.78
CA GLU A 758 -9.37 -12.45 -18.10
C GLU A 758 -10.13 -11.61 -17.06
N ALA A 759 -9.63 -10.40 -16.77
CA ALA A 759 -10.27 -9.47 -15.83
C ALA A 759 -11.73 -9.17 -16.21
N GLU A 760 -11.99 -8.92 -17.49
CA GLU A 760 -13.34 -8.62 -18.01
C GLU A 760 -14.31 -9.79 -17.81
N SER A 761 -13.87 -11.03 -18.10
CA SER A 761 -14.69 -12.22 -17.88
C SER A 761 -15.05 -12.41 -16.41
N PHE A 762 -14.17 -12.03 -15.49
CA PHE A 762 -14.45 -12.02 -14.06
C PHE A 762 -15.44 -10.92 -13.66
N GLU A 763 -15.29 -9.70 -14.18
CA GLU A 763 -16.24 -8.60 -13.96
C GLU A 763 -17.66 -8.95 -14.42
N VAL A 764 -17.78 -9.59 -15.59
CA VAL A 764 -19.06 -10.09 -16.10
C VAL A 764 -19.62 -11.20 -15.21
N ALA A 765 -18.80 -12.11 -14.71
CA ALA A 765 -19.25 -13.16 -13.79
C ALA A 765 -19.78 -12.59 -12.45
N MET A 766 -19.10 -11.56 -11.93
CA MET A 766 -19.50 -10.88 -10.69
C MET A 766 -20.81 -10.08 -10.85
N SER A 767 -20.99 -9.38 -11.98
CA SER A 767 -22.19 -8.58 -12.25
C SER A 767 -23.43 -9.42 -12.63
N SER A 768 -23.25 -10.59 -13.23
CA SER A 768 -24.34 -11.48 -13.65
C SER A 768 -24.89 -12.40 -12.55
N SER A 769 -24.41 -12.26 -11.30
CA SER A 769 -24.75 -13.16 -10.18
C SER A 769 -24.44 -14.64 -10.46
N THR A 770 -23.59 -14.94 -11.44
CA THR A 770 -23.18 -16.30 -11.81
C THR A 770 -22.00 -16.80 -10.98
N PHE A 771 -21.40 -15.92 -10.17
CA PHE A 771 -20.29 -16.26 -9.28
C PHE A 771 -20.74 -17.20 -8.15
N PRO A 772 -19.98 -18.27 -7.81
CA PRO A 772 -20.37 -19.22 -6.78
C PRO A 772 -20.48 -18.58 -5.40
N ALA A 773 -21.63 -18.73 -4.74
CA ALA A 773 -21.83 -18.41 -3.32
C ALA A 773 -21.93 -19.72 -2.51
N PHE A 774 -20.94 -19.99 -1.67
CA PHE A 774 -20.88 -21.21 -0.85
C PHE A 774 -21.44 -21.03 0.56
N ILE A 775 -21.73 -19.79 0.97
CA ILE A 775 -22.23 -19.45 2.30
C ILE A 775 -23.47 -18.53 2.18
N SER A 776 -24.54 -18.87 2.90
CA SER A 776 -25.64 -17.93 3.18
C SER A 776 -25.17 -16.96 4.26
N THR A 777 -25.15 -15.67 3.97
CA THR A 777 -24.79 -14.60 4.93
C THR A 777 -25.93 -14.24 5.89
N SER A 778 -26.99 -15.06 5.99
CA SER A 778 -28.06 -14.83 6.97
C SER A 778 -27.53 -15.05 8.39
N LEU A 779 -27.68 -14.01 9.21
CA LEU A 779 -27.63 -14.12 10.68
C LEU A 779 -28.89 -14.88 11.12
N GLU A 780 -28.87 -16.22 11.01
CA GLU A 780 -29.84 -17.10 11.68
C GLU A 780 -29.28 -17.64 13.00
#